data_AF-A0AA39XRC0-F1
#
_entry.id   AF-A0AA39XRC0-F1
#
_cell.length_a   1.000
_cell.length_b   1.000
_cell.length_c   1.000
_cell.angle_alpha   90.00
_cell.angle_beta   90.00
_cell.angle_gamma   90.00
#
_symmetry.space_group_name_H-M   'P 1'
#
loop_
_entity.id
_entity.type
_entity.pdbx_description
1 polymer ?
#
loop_
_entity_poly.entity_id
_entity_poly.type
_entity_poly.pdbx_seq_one_letter_code
_entity_poly.pdbx_strand_id
1 'polypeptide(L)'
;MHALIALKQSTWQQQLRECNAADKLRSHQFDQFPLNQVQGLTDDFLKAAASRWSLRRTGRVIAPFSVDCDQLLDHELGHLKQRADTQLGIVHAGVLACIHVLTTTNALAQLGSLIPNFQGGNSTWDEQFDEKVALYLQCLMLAHRTRPKLYSSQEALAAKQLLRTALAGPKPSTFPTISLNKLFGTLGPGVERSELLPDDFISTILDRARFKTTIGDELERLRAERKLYEAYTLVKALHPLLHQEQQHQQNRALALIQEFIPHYTFWAAWRPSRTRIELWKERVPSTHWSALRPVLDLEGPDVTGYQRRTIRQSPTYLLSGTPGFIHLSAELPVLERILELFDAAVSVGSNSIDLFIYLCITSGPPTPEALAQLASALEAARTCDAGDSTSKAAKDILAGLNAPPETRLSSVTQALVAMTRIPTLQSALSAQMDIKRTAIDTLSAAQSMFCDSLDSSTPHEALAHSIVTLAHAMLDATWLHSQWHSWYLDTLAQIPSHGEVEATFHTLRTHTSSSTREAIIDHLGTRLGNRTRRNTQSVLLPDPSLLLLIPQDPIWYSPIDPDRARFRDTLKTIPSISPTLATTCLQRSLAEDTAFIRALNSILITCSDTVCVNLANFFGPRTLHARFQVDEAWKTLLLHMMKQLPSGMPERVAATMDFTQQQEWEENLKRVFGSRHLDPHGGMGFTTKSRGVTRVKSTGGRQQQCLVSVP
;
A
#
# COMPACT_ATOMS: atom_id res chain seq x y z
N MET A 1 -45.96 -54.30 -43.87
CA MET A 1 -45.40 -53.36 -42.87
C MET A 1 -45.42 -53.90 -41.45
N HIS A 2 -46.41 -54.71 -41.05
CA HIS A 2 -46.49 -55.26 -39.68
C HIS A 2 -45.53 -56.41 -39.32
N ALA A 3 -44.79 -56.98 -40.28
CA ALA A 3 -43.79 -58.03 -40.01
C ALA A 3 -42.39 -57.51 -39.60
N LEU A 4 -42.26 -56.21 -39.31
CA LEU A 4 -41.05 -55.56 -38.80
C LEU A 4 -41.11 -55.28 -37.28
N ILE A 5 -42.21 -55.64 -36.61
CA ILE A 5 -42.55 -55.10 -35.27
C ILE A 5 -42.20 -56.04 -34.10
N ALA A 6 -41.76 -57.28 -34.33
CA ALA A 6 -41.50 -58.21 -33.23
C ALA A 6 -40.15 -58.91 -33.36
N LEU A 7 -39.06 -58.23 -33.01
CA LEU A 7 -37.78 -58.83 -32.63
C LEU A 7 -36.94 -57.79 -31.88
N LYS A 8 -36.44 -58.17 -30.69
CA LYS A 8 -35.26 -57.71 -29.94
C LYS A 8 -34.69 -56.34 -30.31
N GLN A 9 -34.44 -55.50 -29.28
CA GLN A 9 -33.63 -54.27 -29.33
C GLN A 9 -32.63 -54.31 -30.49
N SER A 10 -32.67 -53.32 -31.40
CA SER A 10 -31.76 -53.30 -32.54
C SER A 10 -30.33 -53.39 -32.03
N THR A 11 -29.49 -54.20 -32.70
CA THR A 11 -28.09 -54.42 -32.30
C THR A 11 -27.35 -53.09 -32.11
N TRP A 12 -27.71 -52.07 -32.89
CA TRP A 12 -27.21 -50.70 -32.76
C TRP A 12 -27.54 -50.05 -31.41
N GLN A 13 -28.79 -50.10 -30.94
CA GLN A 13 -29.16 -49.56 -29.64
C GLN A 13 -28.43 -50.25 -28.49
N GLN A 14 -28.23 -51.56 -28.58
CA GLN A 14 -27.49 -52.31 -27.57
C GLN A 14 -25.99 -51.95 -27.58
N GLN A 15 -25.38 -51.84 -28.77
CA GLN A 15 -23.99 -51.41 -28.91
C GLN A 15 -23.76 -49.98 -28.39
N LEU A 16 -24.73 -49.07 -28.58
CA LEU A 16 -24.69 -47.73 -27.98
C LEU A 16 -24.78 -47.74 -26.46
N ARG A 17 -25.50 -48.71 -25.85
CA ARG A 17 -25.55 -48.87 -24.39
C ARG A 17 -24.26 -49.46 -23.83
N GLU A 18 -23.63 -50.36 -24.57
CA GLU A 18 -22.38 -51.01 -24.17
C GLU A 18 -21.15 -50.11 -24.37
N CYS A 19 -21.25 -49.09 -25.24
CA CYS A 19 -20.21 -48.09 -25.38
C CYS A 19 -20.23 -47.08 -24.23
N ASN A 20 -19.06 -46.57 -23.85
CA ASN A 20 -18.92 -45.61 -22.74
C ASN A 20 -19.37 -44.18 -23.09
N ALA A 21 -19.99 -43.95 -24.25
CA ALA A 21 -20.35 -42.61 -24.74
C ALA A 21 -21.33 -41.88 -23.81
N ALA A 22 -22.37 -42.58 -23.34
CA ALA A 22 -23.36 -42.01 -22.44
C ALA A 22 -22.76 -41.64 -21.07
N ASP A 23 -21.77 -42.40 -20.59
CA ASP A 23 -21.09 -42.14 -19.32
C ASP A 23 -20.12 -40.97 -19.44
N LYS A 24 -19.46 -40.81 -20.61
CA LYS A 24 -18.62 -39.64 -20.90
C LYS A 24 -19.40 -38.32 -20.92
N LEU A 25 -20.63 -38.33 -21.47
CA LEU A 25 -21.51 -37.16 -21.43
C LEU A 25 -21.99 -36.84 -20.01
N ARG A 26 -22.38 -37.86 -19.24
CA ARG A 26 -22.84 -37.71 -17.84
C ARG A 26 -21.74 -37.24 -16.88
N SER A 27 -20.50 -37.65 -17.13
CA SER A 27 -19.33 -37.21 -16.35
C SER A 27 -18.73 -35.87 -16.82
N HIS A 28 -19.41 -35.16 -17.73
CA HIS A 28 -18.95 -33.90 -18.33
C HIS A 28 -17.59 -33.99 -19.06
N GLN A 29 -17.20 -35.20 -19.50
CA GLN A 29 -15.96 -35.48 -20.23
C GLN A 29 -16.20 -35.44 -21.75
N PHE A 30 -16.91 -34.42 -22.25
CA PHE A 30 -17.25 -34.33 -23.68
C PHE A 30 -16.02 -34.29 -24.60
N ASP A 31 -14.88 -33.76 -24.14
CA ASP A 31 -13.62 -33.77 -24.91
C ASP A 31 -13.09 -35.19 -25.17
N GLN A 32 -13.47 -36.16 -24.32
CA GLN A 32 -13.15 -37.59 -24.43
C GLN A 32 -14.29 -38.42 -25.02
N PHE A 33 -15.33 -37.78 -25.55
CA PHE A 33 -16.45 -38.49 -26.16
C PHE A 33 -15.95 -39.34 -27.35
N PRO A 34 -16.28 -40.64 -27.42
CA PRO A 34 -15.76 -41.57 -28.42
C PRO A 34 -16.46 -41.39 -29.78
N LEU A 35 -16.35 -40.20 -30.36
CA LEU A 35 -17.11 -39.77 -31.54
C LEU A 35 -16.98 -40.75 -32.72
N ASN A 36 -15.74 -41.12 -33.06
CA ASN A 36 -15.48 -42.05 -34.17
C ASN A 36 -16.10 -43.44 -33.93
N GLN A 37 -16.13 -43.89 -32.67
CA GLN A 37 -16.71 -45.20 -32.33
C GLN A 37 -18.22 -45.17 -32.54
N VAL A 38 -18.92 -44.16 -32.01
CA VAL A 38 -20.38 -44.08 -32.15
C VAL A 38 -20.81 -43.83 -33.59
N GLN A 39 -20.05 -43.07 -34.37
CA GLN A 39 -20.28 -42.89 -35.81
C GLN A 39 -20.09 -44.21 -36.57
N GLY A 40 -19.04 -44.97 -36.24
CA GLY A 40 -18.80 -46.30 -36.83
C GLY A 40 -19.94 -47.28 -36.56
N LEU A 41 -20.53 -47.25 -35.35
CA LEU A 41 -21.72 -48.06 -35.03
C LEU A 41 -22.91 -47.73 -35.95
N THR A 42 -23.14 -46.44 -36.24
CA THR A 42 -24.19 -46.01 -37.15
C THR A 42 -23.89 -46.39 -38.61
N ASP A 43 -22.64 -46.24 -39.06
CA ASP A 43 -22.26 -46.65 -40.41
C ASP A 43 -22.44 -48.15 -40.64
N ASP A 44 -22.07 -48.97 -39.66
CA ASP A 44 -22.23 -50.42 -39.73
C ASP A 44 -23.71 -50.82 -39.65
N PHE A 45 -24.51 -50.11 -38.88
CA PHE A 45 -25.96 -50.27 -38.88
C PHE A 45 -26.57 -49.96 -40.26
N LEU A 46 -26.18 -48.85 -40.90
CA LEU A 46 -26.66 -48.47 -42.23
C LEU A 46 -26.24 -49.48 -43.30
N LYS A 47 -24.99 -49.99 -43.27
CA LYS A 47 -24.52 -51.05 -44.17
C LYS A 47 -25.33 -52.34 -43.99
N ALA A 48 -25.56 -52.75 -42.74
CA ALA A 48 -26.35 -53.93 -42.42
C ALA A 48 -27.83 -53.77 -42.87
N ALA A 49 -28.42 -52.58 -42.66
CA ALA A 49 -29.76 -52.27 -43.12
C ALA A 49 -29.86 -52.31 -44.66
N ALA A 50 -28.90 -51.72 -45.36
CA ALA A 50 -28.82 -51.74 -46.82
C ALA A 50 -28.76 -53.17 -47.38
N SER A 51 -27.99 -54.07 -46.73
CA SER A 51 -27.91 -55.49 -47.14
C SER A 51 -29.25 -56.23 -46.98
N ARG A 52 -30.07 -55.89 -45.98
CA ARG A 52 -31.39 -56.50 -45.74
C ARG A 52 -32.49 -55.90 -46.61
N TRP A 53 -32.39 -54.61 -46.94
CA TRP A 53 -33.34 -53.90 -47.81
C TRP A 53 -33.15 -54.22 -49.30
N SER A 54 -31.91 -54.36 -49.76
CA SER A 54 -31.60 -54.71 -51.15
C SER A 54 -32.21 -56.06 -51.57
N LEU A 55 -32.36 -57.00 -50.63
CA LEU A 55 -32.99 -58.31 -50.82
C LEU A 55 -34.53 -58.25 -51.01
N ARG A 56 -35.20 -57.13 -50.72
CA ARG A 56 -36.67 -57.14 -50.54
C ARG A 56 -37.54 -56.32 -51.49
N ARG A 57 -37.04 -55.40 -52.35
CA ARG A 57 -37.83 -54.97 -53.55
C ARG A 57 -37.21 -54.00 -54.59
N THR A 58 -36.09 -53.30 -54.39
CA THR A 58 -35.67 -52.27 -55.39
C THR A 58 -34.16 -52.00 -55.57
N GLY A 59 -33.25 -52.72 -54.91
CA GLY A 59 -31.80 -52.51 -55.09
C GLY A 59 -31.27 -51.12 -54.69
N ARG A 60 -32.09 -50.27 -54.04
CA ARG A 60 -31.66 -48.95 -53.57
C ARG A 60 -30.82 -49.10 -52.30
N VAL A 61 -29.58 -48.62 -52.37
CA VAL A 61 -28.68 -48.46 -51.22
C VAL A 61 -29.16 -47.25 -50.42
N ILE A 62 -29.28 -47.38 -49.10
CA ILE A 62 -29.58 -46.25 -48.21
C ILE A 62 -28.34 -45.35 -48.19
N ALA A 63 -28.39 -44.25 -48.94
CA ALA A 63 -27.28 -43.31 -49.03
C ALA A 63 -27.28 -42.36 -47.80
N PRO A 64 -26.10 -41.99 -47.26
CA PRO A 64 -26.01 -40.87 -46.32
C PRO A 64 -26.64 -39.59 -46.90
N PHE A 65 -27.17 -38.74 -46.04
CA PHE A 65 -27.85 -37.49 -46.41
C PHE A 65 -29.07 -37.68 -47.35
N SER A 66 -29.75 -38.83 -47.24
CA SER A 66 -30.98 -39.12 -47.98
C SER A 66 -32.20 -39.22 -47.06
N VAL A 67 -33.38 -39.02 -47.64
CA VAL A 67 -34.67 -39.15 -46.93
C VAL A 67 -34.87 -40.55 -46.37
N ASP A 68 -34.43 -41.59 -47.10
CA ASP A 68 -34.52 -42.98 -46.64
C ASP A 68 -33.63 -43.23 -45.41
N CYS A 69 -32.45 -42.60 -45.36
CA CYS A 69 -31.55 -42.63 -44.20
C CYS A 69 -32.18 -41.93 -43.00
N ASP A 70 -32.72 -40.72 -43.22
CA ASP A 70 -33.40 -39.94 -42.18
C ASP A 70 -34.56 -40.72 -41.56
N GLN A 71 -35.45 -41.30 -42.37
CA GLN A 71 -36.61 -42.07 -41.88
C GLN A 71 -36.20 -43.31 -41.07
N LEU A 72 -35.15 -44.01 -41.50
CA LEU A 72 -34.65 -45.18 -40.79
C LEU A 72 -34.06 -44.80 -39.43
N LEU A 73 -33.21 -43.77 -39.39
CA LEU A 73 -32.56 -43.32 -38.16
C LEU A 73 -33.56 -42.64 -37.21
N ASP A 74 -34.54 -41.90 -37.74
CA ASP A 74 -35.63 -41.32 -36.94
C ASP A 74 -36.46 -42.40 -36.25
N HIS A 75 -36.72 -43.51 -36.94
CA HIS A 75 -37.43 -44.65 -36.34
C HIS A 75 -36.65 -45.22 -35.14
N GLU A 76 -35.35 -45.44 -35.30
CA GLU A 76 -34.49 -45.99 -34.25
C GLU A 76 -34.28 -45.00 -33.09
N LEU A 77 -34.07 -43.72 -33.39
CA LEU A 77 -33.99 -42.65 -32.39
C LEU A 77 -35.31 -42.48 -31.63
N GLY A 78 -36.45 -42.68 -32.31
CA GLY A 78 -37.78 -42.68 -31.70
C GLY A 78 -37.91 -43.74 -30.60
N HIS A 79 -37.42 -44.96 -30.83
CA HIS A 79 -37.39 -46.02 -29.81
C HIS A 79 -36.50 -45.69 -28.62
N LEU A 80 -35.37 -45.01 -28.84
CA LEU A 80 -34.51 -44.51 -27.75
C LEU A 80 -35.21 -43.42 -26.94
N LYS A 81 -35.87 -42.47 -27.61
CA LYS A 81 -36.60 -41.36 -26.97
C LYS A 81 -37.79 -41.83 -26.14
N GLN A 82 -38.50 -42.87 -26.57
CA GLN A 82 -39.59 -43.48 -25.78
C GLN A 82 -39.13 -44.03 -24.42
N ARG A 83 -37.82 -44.21 -24.22
CA ARG A 83 -37.21 -44.69 -22.96
C ARG A 83 -36.34 -43.62 -22.29
N ALA A 84 -36.47 -42.35 -22.69
CA ALA A 84 -35.59 -41.26 -22.27
C ALA A 84 -35.50 -41.08 -20.75
N ASP A 85 -36.60 -41.32 -20.02
CA ASP A 85 -36.70 -41.10 -18.56
C ASP A 85 -35.69 -41.92 -17.74
N THR A 86 -35.11 -42.99 -18.29
CA THR A 86 -34.11 -43.83 -17.61
C THR A 86 -32.73 -43.79 -18.26
N GLN A 87 -32.60 -43.22 -19.47
CA GLN A 87 -31.42 -43.37 -20.33
C GLN A 87 -31.06 -42.09 -21.11
N LEU A 88 -31.22 -40.93 -20.47
CA LEU A 88 -31.00 -39.61 -21.07
C LEU A 88 -29.67 -39.47 -21.83
N GLY A 89 -28.56 -39.92 -21.24
CA GLY A 89 -27.24 -39.87 -21.88
C GLY A 89 -27.12 -40.75 -23.15
N ILE A 90 -27.86 -41.86 -23.23
CA ILE A 90 -27.85 -42.76 -24.39
C ILE A 90 -28.62 -42.14 -25.56
N VAL A 91 -29.72 -41.42 -25.29
CA VAL A 91 -30.46 -40.70 -26.33
C VAL A 91 -29.57 -39.64 -26.99
N HIS A 92 -28.84 -38.85 -26.18
CA HIS A 92 -27.91 -37.84 -26.68
C HIS A 92 -26.75 -38.47 -27.48
N ALA A 93 -26.17 -39.56 -26.98
CA ALA A 93 -25.13 -40.29 -27.70
C ALA A 93 -25.65 -40.87 -29.03
N GLY A 94 -26.89 -41.38 -29.07
CA GLY A 94 -27.54 -41.87 -30.29
C GLY A 94 -27.75 -40.78 -31.31
N VAL A 95 -28.24 -39.59 -30.91
CA VAL A 95 -28.37 -38.45 -31.82
C VAL A 95 -27.00 -38.05 -32.37
N LEU A 96 -25.98 -37.90 -31.53
CA LEU A 96 -24.60 -37.60 -31.95
C LEU A 96 -24.03 -38.64 -32.93
N ALA A 97 -24.36 -39.91 -32.73
CA ALA A 97 -23.96 -41.01 -33.61
C ALA A 97 -24.57 -40.90 -35.02
N CYS A 98 -25.69 -40.19 -35.18
CA CYS A 98 -26.40 -40.04 -36.44
C CYS A 98 -26.08 -38.74 -37.19
N ILE A 99 -25.60 -37.69 -36.51
CA ILE A 99 -25.45 -36.34 -37.09
C ILE A 99 -24.59 -36.29 -38.37
N HIS A 100 -23.60 -37.18 -38.50
CA HIS A 100 -22.71 -37.19 -39.66
C HIS A 100 -23.36 -37.77 -40.93
N VAL A 101 -24.50 -38.46 -40.82
CA VAL A 101 -25.20 -39.11 -41.95
C VAL A 101 -26.61 -38.56 -42.20
N LEU A 102 -27.17 -37.79 -41.27
CA LEU A 102 -28.50 -37.17 -41.42
C LEU A 102 -28.47 -35.96 -42.36
N THR A 103 -29.58 -35.67 -43.05
CA THR A 103 -29.73 -34.39 -43.76
C THR A 103 -29.65 -33.20 -42.80
N THR A 104 -29.35 -31.99 -43.31
CA THR A 104 -29.24 -30.79 -42.45
C THR A 104 -30.53 -30.55 -41.67
N THR A 105 -31.67 -30.61 -42.36
CA THR A 105 -32.99 -30.38 -41.77
C THR A 105 -33.28 -31.40 -40.66
N ASN A 106 -33.03 -32.69 -40.91
CA ASN A 106 -33.32 -33.71 -39.92
C ASN A 106 -32.32 -33.69 -38.75
N ALA A 107 -31.04 -33.42 -39.00
CA ALA A 107 -30.06 -33.24 -37.94
C ALA A 107 -30.42 -32.09 -36.99
N LEU A 108 -30.89 -30.95 -37.53
CA LEU A 108 -31.39 -29.83 -36.73
C LEU A 108 -32.65 -30.21 -35.95
N ALA A 109 -33.60 -30.90 -36.57
CA ALA A 109 -34.81 -31.37 -35.89
C ALA A 109 -34.51 -32.37 -34.75
N GLN A 110 -33.58 -33.29 -34.97
CA GLN A 110 -33.13 -34.24 -33.95
C GLN A 110 -32.44 -33.52 -32.79
N LEU A 111 -31.58 -32.54 -33.05
CA LEU A 111 -30.99 -31.70 -32.01
C LEU A 111 -32.05 -30.89 -31.26
N GLY A 112 -32.95 -30.20 -31.96
CA GLY A 112 -34.03 -29.41 -31.36
C GLY A 112 -34.97 -30.24 -30.48
N SER A 113 -35.20 -31.50 -30.84
CA SER A 113 -36.01 -32.41 -30.01
C SER A 113 -35.36 -32.81 -28.67
N LEU A 114 -34.07 -32.52 -28.48
CA LEU A 114 -33.35 -32.73 -27.22
C LEU A 114 -33.45 -31.52 -26.28
N ILE A 115 -34.02 -30.40 -26.73
CA ILE A 115 -34.21 -29.20 -25.90
C ILE A 115 -35.07 -29.61 -24.69
N PRO A 116 -34.55 -29.48 -23.46
CA PRO A 116 -35.33 -29.80 -22.27
C PRO A 116 -36.56 -28.89 -22.17
N ASN A 117 -37.74 -29.49 -21.98
CA ASN A 117 -38.98 -28.74 -21.77
C ASN A 117 -39.25 -28.57 -20.27
N PHE A 118 -39.32 -27.31 -19.80
CA PHE A 118 -39.44 -26.97 -18.38
C PHE A 118 -40.79 -26.33 -18.01
N GLN A 119 -41.83 -26.47 -18.84
CA GLN A 119 -43.15 -25.92 -18.56
C GLN A 119 -43.83 -26.62 -17.36
N GLY A 120 -43.78 -26.02 -16.17
CA GLY A 120 -44.51 -26.51 -14.98
C GLY A 120 -44.02 -25.89 -13.66
N GLY A 121 -44.65 -24.79 -13.23
CA GLY A 121 -44.19 -23.96 -12.10
C GLY A 121 -44.33 -24.53 -10.68
N ASN A 122 -44.49 -25.84 -10.44
CA ASN A 122 -44.72 -26.36 -9.09
C ASN A 122 -43.64 -27.33 -8.55
N SER A 123 -42.93 -26.81 -7.53
CA SER A 123 -42.31 -27.45 -6.36
C SER A 123 -41.14 -28.44 -6.48
N THR A 124 -40.82 -29.00 -7.64
CA THR A 124 -39.58 -29.77 -7.84
C THR A 124 -38.97 -29.42 -9.19
N TRP A 125 -38.25 -28.31 -9.24
CA TRP A 125 -37.44 -27.88 -10.39
C TRP A 125 -36.23 -28.82 -10.55
N ASP A 126 -36.53 -30.09 -10.87
CA ASP A 126 -35.75 -31.30 -11.17
C ASP A 126 -34.34 -31.40 -10.56
N GLU A 127 -34.10 -32.43 -9.72
CA GLU A 127 -32.74 -32.94 -9.41
C GLU A 127 -31.92 -33.22 -10.68
N GLN A 128 -32.60 -33.44 -11.81
CA GLN A 128 -32.01 -33.71 -13.12
C GLN A 128 -31.90 -32.48 -14.04
N PHE A 129 -32.29 -31.27 -13.61
CA PHE A 129 -32.25 -30.07 -14.46
C PHE A 129 -30.83 -29.84 -14.99
N ASP A 130 -29.86 -29.80 -14.07
CA ASP A 130 -28.46 -29.52 -14.39
C ASP A 130 -27.88 -30.60 -15.32
N GLU A 131 -28.27 -31.87 -15.13
CA GLU A 131 -27.88 -32.98 -16.00
C GLU A 131 -28.48 -32.84 -17.41
N LYS A 132 -29.79 -32.60 -17.54
CA LYS A 132 -30.49 -32.44 -18.83
C LYS A 132 -29.91 -31.27 -19.64
N VAL A 133 -29.73 -30.12 -19.00
CA VAL A 133 -29.11 -28.94 -19.61
C VAL A 133 -27.68 -29.23 -20.04
N ALA A 134 -26.88 -29.85 -19.15
CA ALA A 134 -25.49 -30.13 -19.45
C ALA A 134 -25.33 -31.14 -20.60
N LEU A 135 -26.16 -32.18 -20.66
CA LEU A 135 -26.17 -33.16 -21.75
C LEU A 135 -26.51 -32.50 -23.08
N TYR A 136 -27.55 -31.66 -23.10
CA TYR A 136 -27.98 -30.96 -24.30
C TYR A 136 -26.90 -30.02 -24.85
N LEU A 137 -26.32 -29.17 -24.00
CA LEU A 137 -25.28 -28.22 -24.40
C LEU A 137 -23.98 -28.91 -24.85
N GLN A 138 -23.60 -30.02 -24.19
CA GLN A 138 -22.48 -30.86 -24.65
C GLN A 138 -22.78 -31.49 -26.02
N CYS A 139 -24.03 -31.93 -26.24
CA CYS A 139 -24.47 -32.49 -27.52
C CYS A 139 -24.39 -31.46 -28.64
N LEU A 140 -24.81 -30.21 -28.41
CA LEU A 140 -24.58 -29.13 -29.37
C LEU A 140 -23.08 -29.01 -29.68
N MET A 141 -22.23 -28.78 -28.68
CA MET A 141 -20.78 -28.61 -28.90
C MET A 141 -20.14 -29.75 -29.72
N LEU A 142 -20.53 -31.00 -29.47
CA LEU A 142 -20.06 -32.17 -30.22
C LEU A 142 -20.66 -32.28 -31.62
N ALA A 143 -21.92 -31.88 -31.81
CA ALA A 143 -22.56 -31.79 -33.11
C ALA A 143 -21.83 -30.79 -34.03
N HIS A 144 -21.48 -29.61 -33.52
CA HIS A 144 -20.68 -28.64 -34.28
C HIS A 144 -19.30 -29.19 -34.65
N ARG A 145 -18.62 -29.89 -33.73
CA ARG A 145 -17.34 -30.54 -34.01
C ARG A 145 -17.46 -31.60 -35.12
N THR A 146 -18.56 -32.33 -35.13
CA THR A 146 -18.88 -33.35 -36.14
C THR A 146 -19.18 -32.73 -37.49
N ARG A 147 -20.00 -31.68 -37.51
CA ARG A 147 -20.47 -31.03 -38.73
C ARG A 147 -20.52 -29.51 -38.53
N PRO A 148 -19.39 -28.79 -38.74
CA PRO A 148 -19.29 -27.35 -38.45
C PRO A 148 -20.25 -26.46 -39.26
N LYS A 149 -20.77 -26.97 -40.38
CA LYS A 149 -21.73 -26.28 -41.25
C LYS A 149 -23.19 -26.44 -40.81
N LEU A 150 -23.47 -27.22 -39.76
CA LEU A 150 -24.84 -27.48 -39.31
C LEU A 150 -25.49 -26.22 -38.72
N TYR A 151 -24.71 -25.45 -37.97
CA TYR A 151 -25.11 -24.19 -37.34
C TYR A 151 -23.85 -23.37 -37.02
N SER A 152 -24.02 -22.11 -36.60
CA SER A 152 -22.92 -21.14 -36.47
C SER A 152 -21.92 -21.51 -35.36
N SER A 153 -20.65 -21.11 -35.55
CA SER A 153 -19.62 -21.24 -34.50
C SER A 153 -19.93 -20.40 -33.26
N GLN A 154 -20.70 -19.32 -33.43
CA GLN A 154 -21.13 -18.44 -32.34
C GLN A 154 -22.12 -19.14 -31.42
N GLU A 155 -23.10 -19.89 -31.96
CA GLU A 155 -24.01 -20.71 -31.16
C GLU A 155 -23.27 -21.83 -30.40
N ALA A 156 -22.25 -22.46 -31.01
CA ALA A 156 -21.45 -23.47 -30.32
C ALA A 156 -20.67 -22.85 -29.14
N LEU A 157 -20.16 -21.62 -29.32
CA LEU A 157 -19.46 -20.89 -28.27
C LEU A 157 -20.43 -20.40 -27.17
N ALA A 158 -21.65 -20.00 -27.54
CA ALA A 158 -22.72 -19.65 -26.61
C ALA A 158 -23.13 -20.87 -25.77
N ALA A 159 -23.33 -22.03 -26.39
CA ALA A 159 -23.62 -23.29 -25.69
C ALA A 159 -22.52 -23.64 -24.67
N LYS A 160 -21.24 -23.44 -25.04
CA LYS A 160 -20.11 -23.62 -24.12
C LYS A 160 -20.13 -22.64 -22.93
N GLN A 161 -20.54 -21.39 -23.14
CA GLN A 161 -20.67 -20.45 -22.01
C GLN A 161 -21.86 -20.79 -21.12
N LEU A 162 -23.01 -21.14 -21.71
CA LEU A 162 -24.19 -21.59 -20.96
C LEU A 162 -23.90 -22.84 -20.13
N LEU A 163 -23.12 -23.78 -20.67
CA LEU A 163 -22.73 -25.00 -19.95
C LEU A 163 -21.91 -24.64 -18.71
N ARG A 164 -20.97 -23.71 -18.83
CA ARG A 164 -20.18 -23.23 -17.68
C ARG A 164 -21.04 -22.55 -16.63
N THR A 165 -22.03 -21.76 -17.06
CA THR A 165 -22.98 -21.10 -16.16
C THR A 165 -23.86 -22.12 -15.44
N ALA A 166 -24.38 -23.12 -16.16
CA ALA A 166 -25.18 -24.20 -15.57
C ALA A 166 -24.37 -25.01 -14.54
N LEU A 167 -23.13 -25.39 -14.86
CA LEU A 167 -22.27 -26.20 -13.98
C LEU A 167 -21.73 -25.43 -12.76
N ALA A 168 -21.60 -24.10 -12.84
CA ALA A 168 -21.18 -23.28 -11.71
C ALA A 168 -22.21 -23.30 -10.56
N GLY A 169 -23.49 -23.49 -10.91
CA GLY A 169 -24.60 -23.46 -9.96
C GLY A 169 -24.74 -22.10 -9.24
N PRO A 170 -25.55 -22.03 -8.17
CA PRO A 170 -25.80 -20.80 -7.43
C PRO A 170 -24.66 -20.41 -6.46
N LYS A 171 -23.46 -20.98 -6.58
CA LYS A 171 -22.37 -20.74 -5.62
C LYS A 171 -21.71 -19.37 -5.88
N PRO A 172 -21.73 -18.46 -4.88
CA PRO A 172 -21.27 -17.07 -5.06
C PRO A 172 -19.75 -16.91 -5.25
N SER A 173 -18.95 -17.88 -4.77
CA SER A 173 -17.47 -17.74 -4.72
C SER A 173 -16.76 -17.97 -6.05
N THR A 174 -17.45 -18.44 -7.08
CA THR A 174 -16.86 -18.80 -8.38
C THR A 174 -17.73 -18.31 -9.52
N PHE A 175 -18.12 -17.03 -9.50
CA PHE A 175 -18.66 -16.44 -10.71
C PHE A 175 -17.56 -16.50 -11.78
N PRO A 176 -17.75 -17.18 -12.92
CA PRO A 176 -16.80 -17.07 -14.00
C PRO A 176 -16.97 -15.65 -14.55
N THR A 177 -16.10 -14.73 -14.12
CA THR A 177 -15.85 -13.38 -14.68
C THR A 177 -15.76 -13.39 -16.23
N ILE A 178 -15.59 -14.59 -16.79
CA ILE A 178 -15.45 -14.95 -18.19
C ILE A 178 -16.81 -15.06 -18.94
N SER A 179 -17.94 -15.25 -18.25
CA SER A 179 -19.21 -15.65 -18.89
C SER A 179 -19.97 -14.50 -19.56
N LEU A 180 -19.96 -13.29 -19.01
CA LEU A 180 -20.83 -12.20 -19.51
C LEU A 180 -20.38 -11.68 -20.89
N ASN A 181 -19.11 -11.31 -21.00
CA ASN A 181 -18.55 -10.84 -22.27
C ASN A 181 -18.58 -11.89 -23.37
N LYS A 182 -18.33 -13.15 -23.02
CA LYS A 182 -18.29 -14.22 -24.01
C LYS A 182 -19.68 -14.63 -24.42
N LEU A 183 -20.63 -14.76 -23.49
CA LEU A 183 -22.01 -15.15 -23.80
C LEU A 183 -22.71 -14.08 -24.65
N PHE A 184 -22.75 -12.83 -24.20
CA PHE A 184 -23.42 -11.76 -24.95
C PHE A 184 -22.65 -11.34 -26.20
N GLY A 185 -21.32 -11.45 -26.19
CA GLY A 185 -20.52 -11.31 -27.40
C GLY A 185 -20.82 -12.38 -28.46
N THR A 186 -21.19 -13.61 -28.05
CA THR A 186 -21.59 -14.69 -28.96
C THR A 186 -23.06 -14.65 -29.38
N LEU A 187 -23.92 -14.04 -28.58
CA LEU A 187 -25.35 -13.84 -28.89
C LEU A 187 -25.58 -12.48 -29.59
N GLY A 188 -24.50 -11.80 -29.95
CA GLY A 188 -24.50 -10.44 -30.48
C GLY A 188 -25.08 -10.30 -31.90
N PRO A 189 -24.96 -9.10 -32.49
CA PRO A 189 -25.63 -8.73 -33.73
C PRO A 189 -25.24 -9.63 -34.91
N GLY A 190 -26.24 -10.08 -35.66
CA GLY A 190 -26.07 -10.93 -36.85
C GLY A 190 -26.32 -12.42 -36.64
N VAL A 191 -26.54 -12.86 -35.39
CA VAL A 191 -27.02 -14.21 -35.11
C VAL A 191 -28.53 -14.22 -35.24
N GLU A 192 -29.05 -14.85 -36.29
CA GLU A 192 -30.48 -15.13 -36.41
C GLU A 192 -30.97 -15.91 -35.18
N ARG A 193 -32.26 -15.74 -34.83
CA ARG A 193 -32.84 -16.50 -33.72
C ARG A 193 -32.68 -17.99 -33.98
N SER A 194 -31.79 -18.60 -33.21
CA SER A 194 -31.51 -20.03 -33.27
C SER A 194 -32.70 -20.84 -32.78
N GLU A 195 -33.11 -21.84 -33.55
CA GLU A 195 -34.04 -22.87 -33.08
C GLU A 195 -33.39 -23.78 -32.01
N LEU A 196 -32.05 -23.90 -32.00
CA LEU A 196 -31.30 -24.79 -31.10
C LEU A 196 -31.02 -24.16 -29.74
N LEU A 197 -30.93 -22.84 -29.67
CA LEU A 197 -30.85 -22.11 -28.41
C LEU A 197 -32.01 -21.13 -28.37
N PRO A 198 -33.21 -21.51 -27.94
CA PRO A 198 -34.34 -20.58 -27.77
C PRO A 198 -34.10 -19.59 -26.62
N ASP A 199 -34.73 -18.40 -26.68
CA ASP A 199 -34.60 -17.36 -25.64
C ASP A 199 -35.07 -17.87 -24.27
N ASP A 200 -36.24 -18.50 -24.20
CA ASP A 200 -36.79 -19.05 -22.95
C ASP A 200 -35.85 -20.08 -22.30
N PHE A 201 -35.15 -20.89 -23.11
CA PHE A 201 -34.17 -21.86 -22.62
C PHE A 201 -32.94 -21.16 -22.02
N ILE A 202 -32.44 -20.11 -22.68
CA ILE A 202 -31.34 -19.30 -22.15
C ILE A 202 -31.76 -18.62 -20.83
N SER A 203 -32.92 -17.95 -20.80
CA SER A 203 -33.43 -17.28 -19.61
C SER A 203 -33.58 -18.26 -18.44
N THR A 204 -34.12 -19.46 -18.68
CA THR A 204 -34.25 -20.50 -17.64
C THR A 204 -32.91 -20.91 -17.03
N ILE A 205 -31.84 -21.06 -17.85
CA ILE A 205 -30.50 -21.37 -17.35
C ILE A 205 -29.94 -20.22 -16.51
N LEU A 206 -30.11 -18.98 -16.97
CA LEU A 206 -29.62 -17.79 -16.28
C LEU A 206 -30.35 -17.55 -14.96
N ASP A 207 -31.67 -17.77 -14.92
CA ASP A 207 -32.47 -17.71 -13.70
C ASP A 207 -32.04 -18.76 -12.69
N ARG A 208 -31.85 -20.01 -13.13
CA ARG A 208 -31.38 -21.10 -12.27
C ARG A 208 -30.02 -20.80 -11.64
N ALA A 209 -29.12 -20.21 -12.42
CA ALA A 209 -27.81 -19.78 -11.95
C ALA A 209 -27.85 -18.50 -11.08
N ARG A 210 -29.05 -17.94 -10.82
CA ARG A 210 -29.23 -16.65 -10.13
C ARG A 210 -28.37 -15.55 -10.75
N PHE A 211 -28.27 -15.55 -12.07
CA PHE A 211 -27.34 -14.70 -12.79
C PHE A 211 -27.58 -13.22 -12.48
N LYS A 212 -28.85 -12.79 -12.48
CA LYS A 212 -29.26 -11.40 -12.22
C LYS A 212 -28.81 -10.87 -10.86
N THR A 213 -29.07 -11.62 -9.79
CA THR A 213 -28.67 -11.20 -8.44
C THR A 213 -27.17 -11.24 -8.30
N THR A 214 -26.53 -12.31 -8.78
CA THR A 214 -25.09 -12.50 -8.63
C THR A 214 -24.28 -11.45 -9.39
N ILE A 215 -24.67 -11.12 -10.62
CA ILE A 215 -24.00 -10.05 -11.38
C ILE A 215 -24.28 -8.68 -10.79
N GLY A 216 -25.52 -8.44 -10.33
CA GLY A 216 -25.88 -7.19 -9.66
C GLY A 216 -25.04 -6.96 -8.41
N ASP A 217 -24.98 -7.95 -7.53
CA ASP A 217 -24.21 -7.89 -6.28
C ASP A 217 -22.70 -7.70 -6.56
N GLU A 218 -22.14 -8.40 -7.54
CA GLU A 218 -20.72 -8.27 -7.89
C GLU A 218 -20.39 -6.90 -8.50
N LEU A 219 -21.23 -6.39 -9.41
CA LEU A 219 -21.05 -5.05 -9.99
C LEU A 219 -21.18 -3.96 -8.91
N GLU A 220 -22.14 -4.09 -8.00
CA GLU A 220 -22.30 -3.16 -6.88
C GLU A 220 -21.13 -3.24 -5.90
N ARG A 221 -20.64 -4.45 -5.59
CA ARG A 221 -19.46 -4.65 -4.75
C ARG A 221 -18.22 -4.00 -5.37
N LEU A 222 -17.96 -4.26 -6.65
CA LEU A 222 -16.81 -3.68 -7.36
C LEU A 222 -16.91 -2.16 -7.45
N ARG A 223 -18.12 -1.62 -7.66
CA ARG A 223 -18.38 -0.17 -7.63
C ARG A 223 -18.14 0.42 -6.24
N ALA A 224 -18.67 -0.20 -5.20
CA ALA A 224 -18.51 0.23 -3.81
C ALA A 224 -17.05 0.16 -3.34
N GLU A 225 -16.28 -0.81 -3.84
CA GLU A 225 -14.83 -0.93 -3.58
C GLU A 225 -13.96 -0.08 -4.55
N ARG A 226 -14.56 0.64 -5.52
CA ARG A 226 -13.88 1.38 -6.60
C ARG A 226 -12.90 0.53 -7.40
N LYS A 227 -13.16 -0.78 -7.53
CA LYS A 227 -12.43 -1.68 -8.43
C LYS A 227 -12.91 -1.48 -9.87
N LEU A 228 -12.66 -0.28 -10.39
CA LEU A 228 -13.20 0.19 -11.68
C LEU A 228 -12.67 -0.63 -12.85
N TYR A 229 -11.42 -1.07 -12.81
CA TYR A 229 -10.87 -1.92 -13.87
C TYR A 229 -11.60 -3.25 -13.95
N GLU A 230 -11.78 -3.94 -12.82
CA GLU A 230 -12.51 -5.21 -12.72
C GLU A 230 -13.96 -5.03 -13.20
N ALA A 231 -14.65 -4.00 -12.71
CA ALA A 231 -16.01 -3.70 -13.15
C ALA A 231 -16.08 -3.46 -14.66
N TYR A 232 -15.17 -2.65 -15.21
CA TYR A 232 -15.08 -2.40 -16.64
C TYR A 232 -14.83 -3.68 -17.44
N THR A 233 -13.94 -4.55 -16.95
CA THR A 233 -13.69 -5.83 -17.62
C THR A 233 -14.91 -6.74 -17.64
N LEU A 234 -15.83 -6.64 -16.67
CA LEU A 234 -17.08 -7.40 -16.65
C LEU A 234 -18.11 -6.91 -17.66
N VAL A 235 -18.22 -5.59 -17.86
CA VAL A 235 -19.30 -4.97 -18.64
C VAL A 235 -18.91 -4.48 -20.03
N LYS A 236 -17.62 -4.48 -20.39
CA LYS A 236 -17.14 -3.93 -21.67
C LYS A 236 -17.79 -4.53 -22.93
N ALA A 237 -18.28 -5.77 -22.90
CA ALA A 237 -18.98 -6.35 -24.04
C ALA A 237 -20.40 -5.80 -24.24
N LEU A 238 -20.94 -5.06 -23.28
CA LEU A 238 -22.23 -4.38 -23.44
C LEU A 238 -22.13 -3.19 -24.41
N HIS A 239 -20.92 -2.67 -24.62
CA HIS A 239 -20.68 -1.43 -25.36
C HIS A 239 -21.14 -1.43 -26.82
N PRO A 240 -20.86 -2.48 -27.62
CA PRO A 240 -21.31 -2.53 -29.01
C PRO A 240 -22.83 -2.59 -29.13
N LEU A 241 -23.51 -3.08 -28.11
CA LEU A 241 -24.95 -3.37 -28.14
C LEU A 241 -25.79 -2.08 -28.00
N LEU A 242 -25.28 -1.07 -27.29
CA LEU A 242 -25.97 0.21 -27.10
C LEU A 242 -25.97 1.08 -28.38
N HIS A 243 -24.93 0.99 -29.21
CA HIS A 243 -24.88 1.71 -30.49
C HIS A 243 -25.88 1.15 -31.52
N GLN A 244 -26.43 -0.03 -31.27
CA GLN A 244 -27.31 -0.75 -32.19
C GLN A 244 -28.80 -0.65 -31.82
N GLU A 245 -29.15 -0.08 -30.66
CA GLU A 245 -30.54 0.28 -30.35
C GLU A 245 -31.18 1.17 -31.44
N GLN A 246 -30.36 1.93 -32.17
CA GLN A 246 -30.79 2.82 -33.26
C GLN A 246 -31.06 2.09 -34.59
N GLN A 247 -30.61 0.84 -34.75
CA GLN A 247 -30.92 0.01 -35.92
C GLN A 247 -32.01 -0.99 -35.53
N HIS A 248 -33.24 -0.78 -36.01
CA HIS A 248 -34.49 -1.50 -35.65
C HIS A 248 -34.53 -3.04 -35.84
N GLN A 249 -33.41 -3.75 -35.85
CA GLN A 249 -33.38 -5.20 -35.82
C GLN A 249 -33.41 -5.70 -34.36
N GLN A 250 -34.30 -6.64 -34.07
CA GLN A 250 -34.46 -7.30 -32.77
C GLN A 250 -33.13 -7.93 -32.32
N ASN A 251 -32.33 -7.18 -31.54
CA ASN A 251 -31.09 -7.68 -30.99
C ASN A 251 -31.39 -8.58 -29.79
N ARG A 252 -31.34 -9.89 -30.03
CA ARG A 252 -31.55 -10.95 -29.04
C ARG A 252 -30.74 -10.74 -27.75
N ALA A 253 -29.46 -10.38 -27.87
CA ALA A 253 -28.61 -10.15 -26.71
C ALA A 253 -29.09 -8.97 -25.86
N LEU A 254 -29.63 -7.92 -26.49
CA LEU A 254 -30.11 -6.73 -25.78
C LEU A 254 -31.31 -7.06 -24.88
N ALA A 255 -32.25 -7.88 -25.35
CA ALA A 255 -33.41 -8.30 -24.55
C ALA A 255 -32.98 -9.06 -23.28
N LEU A 256 -32.06 -10.02 -23.42
CA LEU A 256 -31.51 -10.76 -22.28
C LEU A 256 -30.73 -9.84 -21.32
N ILE A 257 -30.00 -8.84 -21.83
CA ILE A 257 -29.28 -7.87 -21.00
C ILE A 257 -30.25 -7.01 -20.20
N GLN A 258 -31.32 -6.52 -20.83
CA GLN A 258 -32.38 -5.74 -20.17
C GLN A 258 -33.04 -6.53 -19.02
N GLU A 259 -33.22 -7.83 -19.20
CA GLU A 259 -33.82 -8.71 -18.21
C GLU A 259 -32.88 -9.00 -17.02
N PHE A 260 -31.62 -9.34 -17.33
CA PHE A 260 -30.69 -9.93 -16.37
C PHE A 260 -29.62 -8.99 -15.80
N ILE A 261 -29.37 -7.82 -16.38
CA ILE A 261 -28.36 -6.89 -15.87
C ILE A 261 -29.06 -5.67 -15.24
N PRO A 262 -29.02 -5.54 -13.90
CA PRO A 262 -29.58 -4.37 -13.23
C PRO A 262 -28.94 -3.08 -13.75
N HIS A 263 -29.77 -2.09 -14.03
CA HIS A 263 -29.33 -0.78 -14.52
C HIS A 263 -28.37 -0.85 -15.73
N TYR A 264 -28.61 -1.80 -16.64
CA TYR A 264 -27.72 -2.06 -17.78
C TYR A 264 -27.36 -0.80 -18.58
N THR A 265 -28.27 0.19 -18.66
CA THR A 265 -28.08 1.41 -19.45
C THR A 265 -26.84 2.19 -19.04
N PHE A 266 -26.58 2.36 -17.74
CA PHE A 266 -25.38 3.08 -17.32
C PHE A 266 -24.11 2.25 -17.51
N TRP A 267 -24.16 0.93 -17.27
CA TRP A 267 -23.02 0.04 -17.49
C TRP A 267 -22.65 -0.03 -18.97
N ALA A 268 -23.66 -0.08 -19.84
CA ALA A 268 -23.50 -0.15 -21.28
C ALA A 268 -23.08 1.19 -21.90
N ALA A 269 -23.40 2.33 -21.26
CA ALA A 269 -22.94 3.66 -21.67
C ALA A 269 -21.53 4.01 -21.14
N TRP A 270 -21.08 3.35 -20.06
CA TRP A 270 -19.82 3.66 -19.39
C TRP A 270 -18.58 3.44 -20.28
N ARG A 271 -17.76 4.47 -20.46
CA ARG A 271 -16.50 4.47 -21.23
C ARG A 271 -15.41 5.20 -20.43
N PRO A 272 -14.85 4.57 -19.38
CA PRO A 272 -13.72 5.13 -18.66
C PRO A 272 -12.45 5.12 -19.52
N SER A 273 -11.46 5.91 -19.11
CA SER A 273 -10.10 5.79 -19.65
C SER A 273 -9.45 4.50 -19.16
N ARG A 274 -9.30 3.50 -20.04
CA ARG A 274 -8.73 2.20 -19.68
C ARG A 274 -7.32 2.31 -19.11
N THR A 275 -6.47 3.13 -19.74
CA THR A 275 -5.07 3.33 -19.31
C THR A 275 -5.00 3.90 -17.90
N ARG A 276 -5.90 4.81 -17.57
CA ARG A 276 -6.01 5.47 -16.26
C ARG A 276 -6.45 4.49 -15.16
N ILE A 277 -7.56 3.78 -15.35
CA ILE A 277 -8.07 2.85 -14.33
C ILE A 277 -7.14 1.64 -14.13
N GLU A 278 -6.38 1.24 -15.15
CA GLU A 278 -5.34 0.22 -15.07
C GLU A 278 -4.13 0.73 -14.27
N LEU A 279 -3.64 1.93 -14.58
CA LEU A 279 -2.57 2.61 -13.82
C LEU A 279 -2.93 2.72 -12.33
N TRP A 280 -4.16 3.14 -12.02
CA TRP A 280 -4.60 3.33 -10.64
C TRP A 280 -4.68 2.01 -9.88
N LYS A 281 -5.21 0.97 -10.50
CA LYS A 281 -5.25 -0.38 -9.91
C LYS A 281 -3.86 -0.87 -9.53
N GLU A 282 -2.85 -0.61 -10.37
CA GLU A 282 -1.49 -1.11 -10.16
C GLU A 282 -0.69 -0.28 -9.15
N ARG A 283 -0.89 1.04 -9.11
CA ARG A 283 0.03 1.96 -8.43
C ARG A 283 -0.56 2.71 -7.23
N VAL A 284 -1.88 2.74 -7.04
CA VAL A 284 -2.50 3.44 -5.91
C VAL A 284 -2.51 2.52 -4.67
N PRO A 285 -1.79 2.88 -3.58
CA PRO A 285 -1.77 2.07 -2.37
C PRO A 285 -3.16 1.98 -1.73
N SER A 286 -3.50 0.81 -1.15
CA SER A 286 -4.81 0.55 -0.50
C SER A 286 -5.19 1.58 0.56
N THR A 287 -4.19 2.16 1.24
CA THR A 287 -4.34 3.19 2.27
C THR A 287 -4.95 4.49 1.76
N HIS A 288 -4.79 4.81 0.48
CA HIS A 288 -5.24 6.10 -0.09
C HIS A 288 -6.66 6.04 -0.70
N TRP A 289 -7.21 4.84 -0.91
CA TRP A 289 -8.49 4.66 -1.63
C TRP A 289 -9.67 5.36 -0.98
N SER A 290 -9.72 5.39 0.35
CA SER A 290 -10.81 6.06 1.07
C SER A 290 -10.79 7.57 0.83
N ALA A 291 -9.61 8.20 0.86
CA ALA A 291 -9.46 9.63 0.63
C ALA A 291 -9.70 10.00 -0.84
N LEU A 292 -9.23 9.15 -1.77
CA LEU A 292 -9.31 9.38 -3.21
C LEU A 292 -10.68 9.07 -3.83
N ARG A 293 -11.60 8.46 -3.07
CA ARG A 293 -12.95 8.09 -3.54
C ARG A 293 -13.60 9.14 -4.47
N PRO A 294 -13.63 10.43 -4.13
CA PRO A 294 -14.36 11.41 -4.94
C PRO A 294 -13.71 11.72 -6.29
N VAL A 295 -12.41 11.44 -6.43
CA VAL A 295 -11.67 11.57 -7.70
C VAL A 295 -11.76 10.28 -8.51
N LEU A 296 -11.67 9.12 -7.85
CA LEU A 296 -11.85 7.83 -8.49
C LEU A 296 -13.25 7.68 -9.09
N ASP A 297 -14.27 8.12 -8.36
CA ASP A 297 -15.67 8.06 -8.79
C ASP A 297 -15.88 8.84 -10.11
N LEU A 298 -15.07 9.85 -10.45
CA LEU A 298 -15.15 10.60 -11.73
C LEU A 298 -14.94 9.75 -12.99
N GLU A 299 -14.20 8.64 -12.87
CA GLU A 299 -14.05 7.62 -13.92
C GLU A 299 -15.11 6.52 -13.79
N GLY A 300 -15.97 6.54 -12.77
CA GLY A 300 -17.05 5.59 -12.57
C GLY A 300 -18.21 5.75 -13.55
N PRO A 301 -19.13 4.76 -13.57
CA PRO A 301 -20.32 4.80 -14.40
C PRO A 301 -21.25 5.96 -14.04
N ASP A 302 -22.00 6.45 -15.03
CA ASP A 302 -22.99 7.50 -14.81
C ASP A 302 -24.28 6.96 -14.15
N VAL A 303 -24.29 6.95 -12.83
CA VAL A 303 -25.43 6.49 -12.02
C VAL A 303 -26.57 7.50 -11.92
N THR A 304 -26.42 8.68 -12.52
CA THR A 304 -27.44 9.74 -12.47
C THR A 304 -28.59 9.53 -13.47
N GLY A 305 -28.45 8.56 -14.37
CA GLY A 305 -29.47 8.20 -15.36
C GLY A 305 -29.36 8.95 -16.70
N TYR A 306 -28.41 9.87 -16.85
CA TYR A 306 -28.17 10.61 -18.11
C TYR A 306 -27.40 9.81 -19.16
N GLN A 307 -26.96 8.59 -18.81
CA GLN A 307 -26.28 7.65 -19.70
C GLN A 307 -25.03 8.28 -20.36
N ARG A 308 -24.32 9.12 -19.61
CA ARG A 308 -23.05 9.68 -20.05
C ARG A 308 -21.94 8.64 -19.97
N ARG A 309 -20.84 8.89 -20.68
CA ARG A 309 -19.70 7.96 -20.73
C ARG A 309 -19.07 7.76 -19.36
N THR A 310 -19.04 8.77 -18.52
CA THR A 310 -18.54 8.69 -17.15
C THR A 310 -19.32 9.69 -16.29
N ILE A 311 -19.31 9.52 -14.97
CA ILE A 311 -20.08 10.41 -14.09
C ILE A 311 -19.63 11.87 -14.20
N ARG A 312 -18.35 12.15 -14.49
CA ARG A 312 -17.85 13.53 -14.66
C ARG A 312 -18.48 14.28 -15.83
N GLN A 313 -19.07 13.57 -16.78
CA GLN A 313 -19.79 14.15 -17.91
C GLN A 313 -21.29 14.34 -17.62
N SER A 314 -21.76 13.90 -16.45
CA SER A 314 -23.16 14.08 -16.04
C SER A 314 -23.41 15.51 -15.53
N PRO A 315 -24.46 16.19 -16.03
CA PRO A 315 -24.81 17.53 -15.59
C PRO A 315 -25.24 17.57 -14.11
N THR A 316 -25.81 16.49 -13.56
CA THR A 316 -26.24 16.44 -12.16
C THR A 316 -25.06 16.41 -11.21
N TYR A 317 -23.98 15.69 -11.56
CA TYR A 317 -22.75 15.63 -10.75
C TYR A 317 -22.09 17.01 -10.61
N LEU A 318 -22.24 17.87 -11.63
CA LEU A 318 -21.76 19.26 -11.60
C LEU A 318 -22.59 20.19 -10.72
N LEU A 319 -23.83 19.80 -10.40
CA LEU A 319 -24.84 20.65 -9.74
C LEU A 319 -25.20 20.18 -8.32
N SER A 320 -25.07 18.89 -8.01
CA SER A 320 -25.49 18.32 -6.74
C SER A 320 -24.29 18.15 -5.81
N GLY A 321 -24.14 19.07 -4.85
CA GLY A 321 -23.32 18.91 -3.65
C GLY A 321 -23.86 17.82 -2.73
N THR A 322 -23.98 16.59 -3.24
CA THR A 322 -24.41 15.41 -2.47
C THR A 322 -23.47 15.19 -1.28
N PRO A 323 -23.99 14.96 -0.06
CA PRO A 323 -23.15 14.77 1.12
C PRO A 323 -22.24 13.55 0.94
N GLY A 324 -20.93 13.78 0.96
CA GLY A 324 -19.90 12.76 0.75
C GLY A 324 -19.22 12.77 -0.63
N PHE A 325 -19.70 13.58 -1.56
CA PHE A 325 -18.98 13.91 -2.80
C PHE A 325 -18.31 15.27 -2.62
N ILE A 326 -17.03 15.39 -2.96
CA ILE A 326 -16.30 16.67 -2.87
C ILE A 326 -17.10 17.73 -3.63
N HIS A 327 -17.07 18.96 -3.12
CA HIS A 327 -17.45 20.21 -3.77
C HIS A 327 -16.69 20.47 -5.08
N LEU A 328 -16.71 19.51 -6.02
CA LEU A 328 -16.21 19.64 -7.38
C LEU A 328 -17.36 20.12 -8.27
N SER A 329 -17.97 21.27 -7.95
CA SER A 329 -18.82 22.00 -8.90
C SER A 329 -17.94 22.68 -9.96
N ALA A 330 -17.05 21.91 -10.57
CA ALA A 330 -16.02 22.39 -11.45
C ALA A 330 -16.37 22.00 -12.88
N GLU A 331 -16.18 22.91 -13.82
CA GLU A 331 -16.42 22.63 -15.24
C GLU A 331 -15.59 21.43 -15.72
N LEU A 332 -16.07 20.74 -16.76
CA LEU A 332 -15.42 19.53 -17.31
C LEU A 332 -13.90 19.70 -17.57
N PRO A 333 -13.39 20.84 -18.08
CA PRO A 333 -11.94 21.03 -18.27
C PRO A 333 -11.13 20.98 -16.97
N VAL A 334 -11.69 21.50 -15.87
CA VAL A 334 -11.03 21.47 -14.55
C VAL A 334 -11.00 20.05 -14.00
N LEU A 335 -12.08 19.29 -14.19
CA LEU A 335 -12.13 17.87 -13.79
C LEU A 335 -11.11 17.02 -14.56
N GLU A 336 -10.97 17.22 -15.87
CA GLU A 336 -9.94 16.52 -16.64
C GLU A 336 -8.54 16.93 -16.17
N ARG A 337 -8.31 18.22 -15.88
CA ARG A 337 -7.03 18.68 -15.34
C ARG A 337 -6.70 18.04 -13.98
N ILE A 338 -7.69 17.90 -13.10
CA ILE A 338 -7.52 17.20 -11.82
C ILE A 338 -7.14 15.74 -12.06
N LEU A 339 -7.81 15.05 -13.00
CA LEU A 339 -7.51 13.66 -13.32
C LEU A 339 -6.12 13.48 -13.94
N GLU A 340 -5.69 14.39 -14.83
CA GLU A 340 -4.33 14.40 -15.37
C GLU A 340 -3.26 14.59 -14.28
N LEU A 341 -3.50 15.51 -13.34
CA LEU A 341 -2.60 15.74 -12.21
C LEU A 341 -2.58 14.55 -11.25
N PHE A 342 -3.70 13.85 -11.08
CA PHE A 342 -3.75 12.62 -10.32
C PHE A 342 -2.96 11.51 -11.01
N ASP A 343 -3.14 11.31 -12.33
CA ASP A 343 -2.35 10.35 -13.13
C ASP A 343 -0.85 10.65 -13.01
N ALA A 344 -0.49 11.94 -13.03
CA ALA A 344 0.87 12.39 -12.84
C ALA A 344 1.41 12.07 -11.45
N ALA A 345 0.62 12.29 -10.39
CA ALA A 345 0.98 11.97 -9.02
C ALA A 345 1.18 10.45 -8.81
N VAL A 346 0.25 9.64 -9.32
CA VAL A 346 0.34 8.16 -9.28
C VAL A 346 1.58 7.65 -10.02
N SER A 347 1.97 8.34 -11.09
CA SER A 347 3.17 7.97 -11.85
C SER A 347 4.48 8.25 -11.11
N VAL A 348 4.50 9.25 -10.21
CA VAL A 348 5.69 9.64 -9.44
C VAL A 348 5.82 8.79 -8.17
N GLY A 349 4.77 8.69 -7.35
CA GLY A 349 4.83 7.89 -6.13
C GLY A 349 3.79 8.24 -5.07
N SER A 350 3.93 7.60 -3.90
CA SER A 350 2.97 7.70 -2.80
C SER A 350 2.95 9.10 -2.19
N ASN A 351 4.10 9.78 -2.05
CA ASN A 351 4.13 11.12 -1.47
C ASN A 351 3.51 12.16 -2.41
N SER A 352 3.63 11.96 -3.73
CA SER A 352 2.90 12.76 -4.73
C SER A 352 1.38 12.56 -4.63
N ILE A 353 0.91 11.33 -4.38
CA ILE A 353 -0.51 11.06 -4.11
C ILE A 353 -0.95 11.77 -2.81
N ASP A 354 -0.12 11.73 -1.78
CA ASP A 354 -0.38 12.44 -0.51
C ASP A 354 -0.45 13.96 -0.68
N LEU A 355 0.39 14.53 -1.55
CA LEU A 355 0.36 15.95 -1.91
C LEU A 355 -0.93 16.28 -2.68
N PHE A 356 -1.31 15.44 -3.65
CA PHE A 356 -2.58 15.58 -4.38
C PHE A 356 -3.77 15.58 -3.40
N ILE A 357 -3.84 14.63 -2.47
CA ILE A 357 -4.92 14.54 -1.48
C ILE A 357 -4.94 15.77 -0.58
N TYR A 358 -3.78 16.27 -0.18
CA TYR A 358 -3.69 17.48 0.64
C TYR A 358 -4.29 18.69 -0.11
N LEU A 359 -3.85 18.96 -1.34
CA LEU A 359 -4.25 20.15 -2.10
C LEU A 359 -5.67 20.07 -2.70
N CYS A 360 -6.06 18.91 -3.23
CA CYS A 360 -7.29 18.77 -4.02
C CYS A 360 -8.48 18.20 -3.23
N ILE A 361 -8.24 17.62 -2.05
CA ILE A 361 -9.28 16.94 -1.27
C ILE A 361 -9.40 17.50 0.15
N THR A 362 -8.28 17.67 0.84
CA THR A 362 -8.28 18.02 2.28
C THR A 362 -8.35 19.53 2.51
N SER A 363 -7.68 20.33 1.68
CA SER A 363 -7.55 21.78 1.87
C SER A 363 -8.75 22.59 1.36
N GLY A 364 -9.83 21.94 0.95
CA GLY A 364 -11.02 22.57 0.37
C GLY A 364 -11.18 22.31 -1.13
N PRO A 365 -12.09 23.03 -1.82
CA PRO A 365 -12.28 22.87 -3.25
C PRO A 365 -10.99 23.26 -4.01
N PRO A 366 -10.59 22.50 -5.04
CA PRO A 366 -9.35 22.77 -5.76
C PRO A 366 -9.44 24.12 -6.49
N THR A 367 -8.59 25.07 -6.10
CA THR A 367 -8.46 26.35 -6.79
C THR A 367 -7.46 26.24 -7.96
N PRO A 368 -7.52 27.13 -8.97
CA PRO A 368 -6.54 27.15 -10.06
C PRO A 368 -5.09 27.25 -9.55
N GLU A 369 -4.87 28.00 -8.47
CA GLU A 369 -3.56 28.16 -7.83
C GLU A 369 -3.08 26.84 -7.21
N ALA A 370 -3.95 26.12 -6.49
CA ALA A 370 -3.61 24.82 -5.90
C ALA A 370 -3.26 23.78 -6.99
N LEU A 371 -3.99 23.78 -8.11
CA LEU A 371 -3.70 22.90 -9.24
C LEU A 371 -2.37 23.26 -9.93
N ALA A 372 -2.05 24.55 -10.02
CA ALA A 372 -0.78 25.01 -10.56
C ALA A 372 0.39 24.66 -9.61
N GLN A 373 0.22 24.79 -8.30
CA GLN A 373 1.21 24.38 -7.29
C GLN A 373 1.51 22.89 -7.39
N LEU A 374 0.45 22.08 -7.48
CA LEU A 374 0.57 20.64 -7.64
C LEU A 374 1.30 20.28 -8.95
N ALA A 375 0.92 20.89 -10.07
CA ALA A 375 1.56 20.65 -11.36
C ALA A 375 3.08 20.93 -11.30
N SER A 376 3.47 22.08 -10.76
CA SER A 376 4.87 22.47 -10.64
C SER A 376 5.64 21.54 -9.68
N ALA A 377 5.03 21.14 -8.56
CA ALA A 377 5.66 20.23 -7.61
C ALA A 377 5.86 18.81 -8.17
N LEU A 378 4.91 18.31 -8.98
CA LEU A 378 5.03 17.03 -9.68
C LEU A 378 6.11 17.08 -10.76
N GLU A 379 6.20 18.17 -11.51
CA GLU A 379 7.26 18.38 -12.50
C GLU A 379 8.66 18.41 -11.84
N ALA A 380 8.79 19.11 -10.71
CA ALA A 380 10.00 19.13 -9.91
C ALA A 380 10.38 17.73 -9.39
N ALA A 381 9.39 16.94 -8.93
CA ALA A 381 9.61 15.58 -8.46
C ALA A 381 10.04 14.61 -9.58
N ARG A 382 9.63 14.84 -10.82
CA ARG A 382 10.05 14.03 -11.98
C ARG A 382 11.47 14.31 -12.44
N THR A 383 11.89 15.56 -12.30
CA THR A 383 13.17 16.05 -12.85
C THR A 383 14.30 16.00 -11.82
N CYS A 384 13.99 15.95 -10.54
CA CYS A 384 14.98 15.87 -9.46
C CYS A 384 15.35 14.43 -9.12
N ASP A 385 16.63 14.18 -8.81
CA ASP A 385 17.14 12.87 -8.35
C ASP A 385 16.44 12.38 -7.06
N ALA A 386 15.91 13.32 -6.26
CA ALA A 386 15.20 13.01 -5.03
C ALA A 386 13.80 12.42 -5.27
N GLY A 387 13.27 12.48 -6.50
CA GLY A 387 12.03 11.82 -6.90
C GLY A 387 10.82 12.21 -6.05
N ASP A 388 10.04 11.20 -5.64
CA ASP A 388 8.83 11.31 -4.80
C ASP A 388 9.08 12.02 -3.45
N SER A 389 10.30 12.00 -2.91
CA SER A 389 10.62 12.74 -1.68
C SER A 389 10.53 14.26 -1.84
N THR A 390 10.64 14.76 -3.08
CA THR A 390 10.38 16.17 -3.43
C THR A 390 8.92 16.53 -3.19
N SER A 391 7.98 15.64 -3.54
CA SER A 391 6.55 15.87 -3.27
C SER A 391 6.23 15.85 -1.78
N LYS A 392 6.94 15.04 -0.99
CA LYS A 392 6.85 15.10 0.47
C LYS A 392 7.30 16.46 1.00
N ALA A 393 8.47 16.93 0.58
CA ALA A 393 8.99 18.23 0.98
C ALA A 393 8.01 19.36 0.58
N ALA A 394 7.47 19.32 -0.64
CA ALA A 394 6.46 20.29 -1.08
C ALA A 394 5.21 20.27 -0.20
N LYS A 395 4.70 19.08 0.16
CA LYS A 395 3.55 18.95 1.06
C LYS A 395 3.86 19.53 2.45
N ASP A 396 5.02 19.21 3.01
CA ASP A 396 5.44 19.68 4.33
C ASP A 396 5.60 21.22 4.35
N ILE A 397 6.13 21.80 3.27
CA ILE A 397 6.22 23.25 3.05
C ILE A 397 4.81 23.87 3.05
N LEU A 398 3.90 23.35 2.22
CA LEU A 398 2.55 23.91 2.05
C LEU A 398 1.72 23.79 3.34
N ALA A 399 1.78 22.63 3.99
CA ALA A 399 1.13 22.40 5.28
C ALA A 399 1.71 23.31 6.37
N GLY A 400 3.04 23.45 6.38
CA GLY A 400 3.76 24.28 7.34
C GLY A 400 3.46 25.78 7.22
N LEU A 401 3.30 26.29 6.00
CA LEU A 401 3.00 27.70 5.77
C LEU A 401 1.56 28.06 6.15
N ASN A 402 0.65 27.10 6.06
CA ASN A 402 -0.73 27.23 6.53
C ASN A 402 -0.91 26.88 8.02
N ALA A 403 0.17 26.54 8.73
CA ALA A 403 0.09 26.10 10.11
C ALA A 403 -0.28 27.24 11.08
N PRO A 404 -0.82 26.91 12.28
CA PRO A 404 -1.07 27.86 13.34
C PRO A 404 0.19 28.66 13.71
N PRO A 405 0.05 29.89 14.25
CA PRO A 405 1.19 30.74 14.62
C PRO A 405 2.23 30.04 15.49
N GLU A 406 1.80 29.15 16.39
CA GLU A 406 2.62 28.40 17.35
C GLU A 406 3.66 27.49 16.68
N THR A 407 3.32 26.89 15.54
CA THR A 407 4.21 25.97 14.81
C THR A 407 4.85 26.62 13.58
N ARG A 408 4.37 27.82 13.20
CA ARG A 408 4.78 28.52 11.97
C ARG A 408 6.27 28.81 11.92
N LEU A 409 6.90 29.13 13.06
CA LEU A 409 8.34 29.39 13.15
C LEU A 409 9.18 28.19 12.68
N SER A 410 8.90 27.00 13.20
CA SER A 410 9.59 25.76 12.79
C SER A 410 9.28 25.41 11.34
N SER A 411 8.02 25.54 10.93
CA SER A 411 7.57 25.20 9.59
C SER A 411 8.18 26.06 8.50
N VAL A 412 8.23 27.39 8.69
CA VAL A 412 8.87 28.32 7.75
C VAL A 412 10.38 28.05 7.66
N THR A 413 11.02 27.77 8.80
CA THR A 413 12.45 27.42 8.84
C THR A 413 12.74 26.17 8.00
N GLN A 414 11.97 25.10 8.20
CA GLN A 414 12.11 23.87 7.42
C GLN A 414 11.83 24.10 5.93
N ALA A 415 10.83 24.94 5.62
CA ALA A 415 10.49 25.27 4.25
C ALA A 415 11.63 25.99 3.52
N LEU A 416 12.24 27.00 4.16
CA LEU A 416 13.39 27.72 3.60
C LEU A 416 14.57 26.76 3.36
N VAL A 417 14.89 25.90 4.34
CA VAL A 417 15.98 24.92 4.20
C VAL A 417 15.69 23.95 3.04
N ALA A 418 14.47 23.46 2.91
CA ALA A 418 14.07 22.54 1.84
C ALA A 418 14.13 23.22 0.46
N MET A 419 13.63 24.44 0.32
CA MET A 419 13.67 25.20 -0.94
C MET A 419 15.10 25.58 -1.35
N THR A 420 15.96 25.90 -0.39
CA THR A 420 17.40 26.17 -0.65
C THR A 420 18.13 24.91 -1.11
N ARG A 421 17.76 23.73 -0.62
CA ARG A 421 18.34 22.44 -1.03
C ARG A 421 17.81 21.93 -2.37
N ILE A 422 16.58 22.31 -2.75
CA ILE A 422 15.89 21.82 -3.95
C ILE A 422 15.47 23.02 -4.83
N PRO A 423 16.35 23.53 -5.71
CA PRO A 423 16.08 24.72 -6.53
C PRO A 423 14.89 24.58 -7.48
N THR A 424 14.57 23.36 -7.92
CA THR A 424 13.38 23.09 -8.74
C THR A 424 12.09 23.36 -7.96
N LEU A 425 12.07 23.01 -6.67
CA LEU A 425 10.95 23.25 -5.76
C LEU A 425 10.83 24.75 -5.45
N GLN A 426 11.97 25.44 -5.32
CA GLN A 426 12.01 26.90 -5.28
C GLN A 426 11.30 27.50 -6.48
N SER A 427 11.73 27.21 -7.71
CA SER A 427 11.09 27.74 -8.92
C SER A 427 9.62 27.35 -9.04
N ALA A 428 9.24 26.16 -8.57
CA ALA A 428 7.89 25.63 -8.64
C ALA A 428 6.90 26.36 -7.71
N LEU A 429 7.32 26.66 -6.47
CA LEU A 429 6.44 27.20 -5.43
C LEU A 429 6.64 28.70 -5.19
N SER A 430 7.82 29.27 -5.46
CA SER A 430 8.13 30.67 -5.11
C SER A 430 7.27 31.69 -5.85
N ALA A 431 6.80 31.36 -7.07
CA ALA A 431 5.92 32.23 -7.84
C ALA A 431 4.50 32.31 -7.26
N GLN A 432 4.11 31.33 -6.46
CA GLN A 432 2.74 31.13 -6.00
C GLN A 432 2.58 31.28 -4.48
N MET A 433 3.69 31.42 -3.76
CA MET A 433 3.73 31.58 -2.30
C MET A 433 4.44 32.87 -1.92
N ASP A 434 3.84 33.68 -1.04
CA ASP A 434 4.50 34.85 -0.45
C ASP A 434 5.41 34.44 0.72
N ILE A 435 6.35 33.52 0.45
CA ILE A 435 7.33 33.03 1.42
C ILE A 435 8.21 34.17 1.95
N LYS A 436 8.47 35.17 1.09
CA LYS A 436 9.21 36.38 1.42
C LYS A 436 8.56 37.11 2.61
N ARG A 437 7.28 37.47 2.48
CA ARG A 437 6.55 38.17 3.53
C ARG A 437 6.32 37.27 4.73
N THR A 438 5.94 36.02 4.49
CA THR A 438 5.65 35.06 5.56
C THR A 438 6.86 34.84 6.47
N ALA A 439 8.08 34.78 5.93
CA ALA A 439 9.29 34.65 6.74
C ALA A 439 9.57 35.89 7.60
N ILE A 440 9.40 37.09 7.05
CA ILE A 440 9.55 38.36 7.79
C ILE A 440 8.50 38.45 8.90
N ASP A 441 7.22 38.23 8.56
CA ASP A 441 6.10 38.32 9.51
C ASP A 441 6.26 37.29 10.64
N THR A 442 6.72 36.08 10.32
CA THR A 442 6.96 35.02 11.30
C THR A 442 8.14 35.34 12.22
N LEU A 443 9.24 35.87 11.68
CA LEU A 443 10.39 36.29 12.48
C LEU A 443 9.99 37.45 13.40
N SER A 444 9.34 38.48 12.87
CA SER A 444 8.88 39.65 13.63
C SER A 444 7.92 39.26 14.76
N ALA A 445 6.96 38.36 14.49
CA ALA A 445 6.07 37.83 15.52
C ALA A 445 6.84 37.07 16.61
N ALA A 446 7.79 36.20 16.23
CA ALA A 446 8.61 35.46 17.20
C ALA A 446 9.49 36.41 18.04
N GLN A 447 10.06 37.45 17.43
CA GLN A 447 10.84 38.48 18.12
C GLN A 447 10.00 39.29 19.11
N SER A 448 8.76 39.65 18.74
CA SER A 448 7.81 40.30 19.65
C SER A 448 7.46 39.39 20.84
N MET A 449 7.08 38.13 20.58
CA MET A 449 6.79 37.16 21.63
C MET A 449 8.00 36.93 22.56
N PHE A 450 9.21 36.93 21.98
CA PHE A 450 10.43 36.81 22.75
C PHE A 450 10.65 38.02 23.67
N CYS A 451 10.45 39.24 23.17
CA CYS A 451 10.47 40.46 23.98
C CYS A 451 9.46 40.42 25.12
N ASP A 452 8.23 39.97 24.86
CA ASP A 452 7.20 39.82 25.88
C ASP A 452 7.62 38.76 26.93
N SER A 453 8.31 37.68 26.52
CA SER A 453 8.87 36.68 27.45
C SER A 453 10.00 37.23 28.32
N LEU A 454 10.81 38.13 27.76
CA LEU A 454 11.90 38.79 28.47
C LEU A 454 11.34 39.73 29.56
N ASP A 455 10.24 40.42 29.27
CA ASP A 455 9.58 41.33 30.21
C ASP A 455 8.75 40.58 31.28
N SER A 456 8.37 39.31 31.07
CA SER A 456 7.52 38.51 31.98
C SER A 456 8.27 37.60 32.97
N SER A 457 9.55 37.88 33.26
CA SER A 457 10.40 37.20 34.28
C SER A 457 10.92 35.80 33.93
N THR A 458 10.34 35.11 32.96
CA THR A 458 10.78 33.77 32.49
C THR A 458 11.25 33.84 31.03
N PRO A 459 12.52 34.16 30.78
CA PRO A 459 13.05 34.28 29.42
C PRO A 459 13.12 32.90 28.75
N HIS A 460 12.54 32.77 27.56
CA HIS A 460 12.41 31.49 26.84
C HIS A 460 13.63 31.21 25.92
N GLU A 461 14.61 30.44 26.42
CA GLU A 461 15.83 30.07 25.65
C GLU A 461 15.50 29.27 24.37
N ALA A 462 14.52 28.37 24.40
CA ALA A 462 14.13 27.59 23.22
C ALA A 462 13.56 28.47 22.08
N LEU A 463 12.84 29.55 22.43
CA LEU A 463 12.33 30.50 21.45
C LEU A 463 13.48 31.34 20.86
N ALA A 464 14.46 31.74 21.69
CA ALA A 464 15.68 32.40 21.22
C ALA A 464 16.43 31.55 20.19
N HIS A 465 16.64 30.26 20.47
CA HIS A 465 17.26 29.35 19.51
C HIS A 465 16.46 29.20 18.22
N SER A 466 15.13 29.18 18.31
CA SER A 466 14.26 29.08 17.12
C SER A 466 14.33 30.34 16.25
N ILE A 467 14.43 31.52 16.87
CA ILE A 467 14.69 32.81 16.17
C ILE A 467 16.04 32.76 15.45
N VAL A 468 17.08 32.29 16.13
CA VAL A 468 18.42 32.14 15.54
C VAL A 468 18.37 31.19 14.34
N THR A 469 17.74 30.02 14.47
CA THR A 469 17.65 29.05 13.37
C THR A 469 16.88 29.60 12.17
N LEU A 470 15.75 30.29 12.39
CA LEU A 470 15.02 30.94 11.29
C LEU A 470 15.87 32.02 10.63
N ALA A 471 16.53 32.89 11.40
CA ALA A 471 17.38 33.95 10.85
C ALA A 471 18.52 33.41 10.00
N HIS A 472 19.18 32.33 10.44
CA HIS A 472 20.22 31.68 9.65
C HIS A 472 19.64 31.02 8.39
N ALA A 473 18.49 30.35 8.48
CA ALA A 473 17.81 29.80 7.31
C ALA A 473 17.40 30.89 6.29
N MET A 474 17.05 32.08 6.77
CA MET A 474 16.80 33.25 5.91
C MET A 474 18.09 33.74 5.24
N LEU A 475 19.21 33.84 5.96
CA LEU A 475 20.52 34.22 5.40
C LEU A 475 21.07 33.20 4.40
N ASP A 476 20.81 31.91 4.62
CA ASP A 476 21.22 30.84 3.71
C ASP A 476 20.35 30.82 2.44
N ALA A 477 19.12 31.35 2.51
CA ALA A 477 18.22 31.50 1.38
C ALA A 477 18.60 32.68 0.48
N THR A 478 19.83 32.65 -0.06
CA THR A 478 20.42 33.70 -0.90
C THR A 478 19.57 34.13 -2.10
N TRP A 479 18.71 33.23 -2.59
CA TRP A 479 17.76 33.49 -3.67
C TRP A 479 16.64 34.47 -3.30
N LEU A 480 16.38 34.71 -2.01
CA LEU A 480 15.46 35.74 -1.51
C LEU A 480 16.13 37.10 -1.27
N HIS A 481 17.47 37.17 -1.26
CA HIS A 481 18.19 38.39 -0.88
C HIS A 481 17.91 39.57 -1.82
N SER A 482 17.69 39.30 -3.11
CA SER A 482 17.29 40.32 -4.09
C SER A 482 15.93 40.95 -3.79
N GLN A 483 15.11 40.27 -3.00
CA GLN A 483 13.77 40.71 -2.65
C GLN A 483 13.69 41.38 -1.28
N TRP A 484 14.73 41.30 -0.46
CA TRP A 484 14.82 41.95 0.84
C TRP A 484 15.70 43.20 0.76
N HIS A 485 15.45 44.17 1.64
CA HIS A 485 16.30 45.36 1.71
C HIS A 485 17.66 45.01 2.34
N SER A 486 18.73 45.65 1.87
CA SER A 486 20.09 45.42 2.37
C SER A 486 20.21 45.62 3.89
N TRP A 487 19.59 46.67 4.44
CA TRP A 487 19.60 46.94 5.88
C TRP A 487 18.98 45.79 6.70
N TYR A 488 18.00 45.07 6.14
CA TYR A 488 17.36 43.94 6.80
C TYR A 488 18.28 42.73 6.83
N LEU A 489 19.00 42.47 5.72
CA LEU A 489 20.05 41.45 5.67
C LEU A 489 21.18 41.74 6.66
N ASP A 490 21.61 43.00 6.76
CA ASP A 490 22.62 43.43 7.74
C ASP A 490 22.14 43.20 9.19
N THR A 491 20.84 43.39 9.43
CA THR A 491 20.22 43.12 10.74
C THR A 491 20.18 41.62 11.05
N LEU A 492 19.83 40.78 10.06
CA LEU A 492 19.86 39.33 10.22
C LEU A 492 21.28 38.81 10.48
N ALA A 493 22.29 39.34 9.78
CA ALA A 493 23.68 38.96 9.96
C ALA A 493 24.25 39.35 11.34
N GLN A 494 23.59 40.26 12.05
CA GLN A 494 23.94 40.66 13.42
C GLN A 494 23.32 39.76 14.49
N ILE A 495 22.44 38.82 14.14
CA ILE A 495 21.85 37.88 15.10
C ILE A 495 22.95 36.95 15.66
N PRO A 496 23.03 36.77 17.00
CA PRO A 496 24.08 35.99 17.63
C PRO A 496 24.02 34.50 17.26
N SER A 497 25.16 33.83 17.35
CA SER A 497 25.25 32.39 17.12
C SER A 497 24.57 31.58 18.24
N HIS A 498 24.21 30.31 17.97
CA HIS A 498 23.63 29.43 19.00
C HIS A 498 24.49 29.36 20.27
N GLY A 499 25.81 29.28 20.13
CA GLY A 499 26.73 29.23 21.28
C GLY A 499 26.77 30.54 22.09
N GLU A 500 26.66 31.70 21.43
CA GLU A 500 26.56 32.99 22.11
C GLU A 500 25.25 33.12 22.89
N VAL A 501 24.13 32.63 22.34
CA VAL A 501 22.84 32.60 23.03
C VAL A 501 22.90 31.71 24.26
N GLU A 502 23.43 30.47 24.15
CA GLU A 502 23.61 29.57 25.30
C GLU A 502 24.48 30.20 26.38
N ALA A 503 25.61 30.82 26.01
CA ALA A 503 26.49 31.50 26.95
C ALA A 503 25.79 32.67 27.65
N THR A 504 24.99 33.44 26.92
CA THR A 504 24.24 34.59 27.46
C THR A 504 23.13 34.14 28.41
N PHE A 505 22.40 33.07 28.07
CA PHE A 505 21.38 32.47 28.96
C PHE A 505 22.00 31.77 30.17
N HIS A 506 23.17 31.16 30.03
CA HIS A 506 23.93 30.61 31.16
C HIS A 506 24.36 31.72 32.12
N THR A 507 24.84 32.84 31.58
CA THR A 507 25.16 34.06 32.36
C THR A 507 23.91 34.60 33.06
N LEU A 508 22.77 34.65 32.38
CA LEU A 508 21.49 35.08 32.94
C LEU A 508 20.99 34.20 34.10
N ARG A 509 21.34 32.90 34.10
CA ARG A 509 21.00 31.93 35.16
C ARG A 509 21.95 32.00 36.36
N THR A 510 23.22 32.30 36.12
CA THR A 510 24.30 32.24 37.13
C THR A 510 24.48 33.55 37.88
N HIS A 511 24.09 34.69 37.29
CA HIS A 511 24.20 36.00 37.94
C HIS A 511 22.90 36.38 38.69
N THR A 512 23.06 36.77 39.96
CA THR A 512 21.98 37.14 40.89
C THR A 512 21.78 38.64 41.09
N SER A 513 22.65 39.51 40.55
CA SER A 513 22.53 40.96 40.65
C SER A 513 21.45 41.51 39.70
N SER A 514 20.49 42.28 40.23
CA SER A 514 19.37 42.86 39.47
C SER A 514 19.83 43.70 38.27
N SER A 515 20.84 44.56 38.46
CA SER A 515 21.35 45.45 37.41
C SER A 515 22.04 44.70 36.25
N THR A 516 22.79 43.64 36.55
CA THR A 516 23.44 42.80 35.53
C THR A 516 22.42 41.97 34.78
N ARG A 517 21.40 41.45 35.48
CA ARG A 517 20.29 40.72 34.88
C ARG A 517 19.50 41.61 33.91
N GLU A 518 19.17 42.84 34.31
CA GLU A 518 18.50 43.83 33.45
C GLU A 518 19.34 44.17 32.20
N ALA A 519 20.65 44.37 32.35
CA ALA A 519 21.54 44.62 31.21
C ALA A 519 21.62 43.45 30.23
N ILE A 520 21.61 42.20 30.72
CA ILE A 520 21.59 40.99 29.87
C ILE A 520 20.23 40.86 29.17
N ILE A 521 19.13 41.15 29.85
CA ILE A 521 17.79 41.16 29.26
C ILE A 521 17.68 42.22 28.16
N ASP A 522 18.18 43.44 28.39
CA ASP A 522 18.22 44.50 27.38
C ASP A 522 19.11 44.13 26.18
N HIS A 523 20.25 43.47 26.45
CA HIS A 523 21.13 42.95 25.41
C HIS A 523 20.43 41.89 24.53
N LEU A 524 19.75 40.91 25.14
CA LEU A 524 18.96 39.90 24.44
C LEU A 524 17.79 40.53 23.66
N GLY A 525 17.09 41.50 24.26
CA GLY A 525 15.99 42.22 23.62
C GLY A 525 16.45 43.03 22.40
N THR A 526 17.63 43.65 22.48
CA THR A 526 18.20 44.42 21.38
C THR A 526 18.73 43.52 20.25
N ARG A 527 19.45 42.44 20.59
CA ARG A 527 20.16 41.59 19.62
C ARG A 527 19.29 40.51 18.98
N LEU A 528 18.33 39.94 19.72
CA LEU A 528 17.44 38.90 19.22
C LEU A 528 16.01 39.42 19.00
N GLY A 529 15.52 40.24 19.93
CA GLY A 529 14.15 40.76 19.89
C GLY A 529 13.94 41.98 18.98
N ASN A 530 15.02 42.52 18.39
CA ASN A 530 15.00 43.74 17.57
C ASN A 530 14.36 44.95 18.28
N ARG A 531 14.52 45.04 19.61
CA ARG A 531 13.99 46.15 20.43
C ARG A 531 14.77 47.42 20.09
N THR A 532 14.10 48.41 19.49
CA THR A 532 14.70 49.73 19.27
C THR A 532 15.05 50.33 20.64
N ARG A 533 16.33 50.63 20.87
CA ARG A 533 16.79 51.28 22.11
C ARG A 533 15.90 52.49 22.41
N ARG A 534 15.06 52.40 23.44
CA ARG A 534 14.42 53.60 24.00
C ARG A 534 15.54 54.47 24.53
N ASN A 535 15.59 55.73 24.09
CA ASN A 535 16.48 56.78 24.59
C ASN A 535 16.57 56.78 26.13
N THR A 536 17.41 55.94 26.68
CA THR A 536 17.76 55.88 28.09
C THR A 536 19.26 56.04 28.14
N GLN A 537 19.65 57.14 28.78
CA GLN A 537 21.00 57.62 28.91
C GLN A 537 21.92 56.49 29.38
N SER A 538 22.97 56.23 28.61
CA SER A 538 24.28 55.77 29.07
C SER A 538 24.32 54.93 30.35
N VAL A 539 23.60 53.80 30.40
CA VAL A 539 24.04 52.71 31.28
C VAL A 539 25.19 52.06 30.54
N LEU A 540 26.40 52.25 31.08
CA LEU A 540 27.60 51.55 30.67
C LEU A 540 27.25 50.08 30.45
N LEU A 541 27.34 49.63 29.20
CA LEU A 541 27.42 48.20 28.87
C LEU A 541 28.41 47.59 29.88
N PRO A 542 28.09 46.46 30.53
CA PRO A 542 29.16 45.64 31.07
C PRO A 542 30.11 45.39 29.91
N ASP A 543 31.34 45.83 30.10
CA ASP A 543 32.45 45.69 29.17
C ASP A 543 32.35 44.35 28.42
N PRO A 544 32.37 44.30 27.06
CA PRO A 544 32.40 43.03 26.32
C PRO A 544 33.55 42.12 26.77
N SER A 545 34.55 42.66 27.48
CA SER A 545 35.60 41.92 28.17
C SER A 545 35.16 41.10 29.40
N LEU A 546 34.01 41.38 30.03
CA LEU A 546 33.50 40.61 31.18
C LEU A 546 32.80 39.30 30.80
N LEU A 547 32.37 39.14 29.54
CA LEU A 547 31.84 37.88 29.00
C LEU A 547 32.93 36.98 28.38
N LEU A 548 34.18 37.47 28.28
CA LEU A 548 35.30 36.78 27.62
C LEU A 548 36.28 36.07 28.57
N LEU A 549 35.97 35.97 29.87
CA LEU A 549 36.78 35.28 30.87
C LEU A 549 36.18 33.93 31.28
N ILE A 550 35.86 33.09 30.30
CA ILE A 550 35.93 31.64 30.47
C ILE A 550 37.04 31.20 29.52
N PRO A 551 38.07 30.44 29.96
CA PRO A 551 39.13 29.98 29.07
C PRO A 551 38.49 29.27 27.87
N GLN A 552 38.53 29.92 26.70
CA GLN A 552 38.06 29.35 25.45
C GLN A 552 39.06 28.27 25.04
N ASP A 553 38.93 27.08 25.60
CA ASP A 553 39.55 25.90 25.02
C ASP A 553 38.70 25.55 23.77
N PRO A 554 39.22 25.73 22.54
CA PRO A 554 38.44 25.68 21.30
C PRO A 554 37.71 24.35 21.07
N ILE A 555 38.07 23.33 21.84
CA ILE A 555 37.43 22.03 21.81
C ILE A 555 36.01 22.02 22.39
N TRP A 556 35.69 22.91 23.34
CA TRP A 556 34.34 22.97 23.93
C TRP A 556 33.30 23.58 22.98
N TYR A 557 33.76 24.22 21.91
CA TYR A 557 32.95 24.95 20.94
C TYR A 557 33.05 24.39 19.52
N SER A 558 33.83 23.31 19.31
CA SER A 558 33.91 22.63 18.02
C SER A 558 32.57 21.93 17.70
N PRO A 559 32.06 22.05 16.46
CA PRO A 559 30.84 21.35 16.06
C PRO A 559 31.11 19.84 16.08
N ILE A 560 30.35 19.12 16.90
CA ILE A 560 30.44 17.67 17.05
C ILE A 560 29.04 17.06 16.94
N ASP A 561 28.96 15.80 16.54
CA ASP A 561 27.70 15.07 16.45
C ASP A 561 27.02 14.97 17.84
N PRO A 562 25.69 14.73 17.89
CA PRO A 562 24.92 14.77 19.14
C PRO A 562 25.41 13.79 20.22
N ASP A 563 25.93 12.62 19.84
CA ASP A 563 26.46 11.64 20.81
C ASP A 563 27.75 12.17 21.47
N ARG A 564 28.65 12.81 20.71
CA ARG A 564 29.86 13.46 21.24
C ARG A 564 29.56 14.77 21.98
N ALA A 565 28.53 15.52 21.57
CA ALA A 565 28.03 16.68 22.32
C ALA A 565 27.54 16.26 23.72
N ARG A 566 26.75 15.19 23.79
CA ARG A 566 26.32 14.61 25.06
C ARG A 566 27.48 14.10 25.92
N PHE A 567 28.51 13.53 25.28
CA PHE A 567 29.72 13.09 25.97
C PHE A 567 30.50 14.27 26.57
N ARG A 568 30.64 15.35 25.81
CA ARG A 568 31.22 16.61 26.27
C ARG A 568 30.50 17.15 27.50
N ASP A 569 29.17 17.14 27.50
CA ASP A 569 28.39 17.60 28.66
C ASP A 569 28.50 16.64 29.85
N THR A 570 28.59 15.34 29.60
CA THR A 570 28.82 14.34 30.65
C THR A 570 30.20 14.48 31.29
N LEU A 571 31.25 14.82 30.54
CA LEU A 571 32.57 15.10 31.11
C LEU A 571 32.54 16.30 32.06
N LYS A 572 31.74 17.33 31.77
CA LYS A 572 31.59 18.52 32.63
C LYS A 572 30.94 18.20 33.98
N THR A 573 30.13 17.15 34.05
CA THR A 573 29.47 16.75 35.30
C THR A 573 30.34 15.85 36.19
N ILE A 574 31.49 15.37 35.70
CA ILE A 574 32.42 14.55 36.49
C ILE A 574 33.14 15.44 37.53
N PRO A 575 33.04 15.12 38.83
CA PRO A 575 33.67 15.92 39.88
C PRO A 575 35.19 16.05 39.70
N SER A 576 35.68 17.28 39.87
CA SER A 576 37.11 17.63 39.89
C SER A 576 37.92 17.18 38.65
N ILE A 577 37.27 16.92 37.50
CA ILE A 577 37.99 16.58 36.28
C ILE A 577 38.90 17.72 35.86
N SER A 578 40.17 17.42 35.59
CA SER A 578 41.08 18.47 35.12
C SER A 578 40.68 18.88 33.69
N PRO A 579 40.74 20.18 33.35
CA PRO A 579 40.43 20.65 32.00
C PRO A 579 41.25 19.92 30.94
N THR A 580 42.53 19.66 31.22
CA THR A 580 43.43 18.92 30.33
C THR A 580 42.95 17.49 30.07
N LEU A 581 42.52 16.76 31.10
CA LEU A 581 42.01 15.39 30.94
C LEU A 581 40.69 15.37 30.15
N ALA A 582 39.79 16.31 30.44
CA ALA A 582 38.52 16.43 29.74
C ALA A 582 38.73 16.75 28.24
N THR A 583 39.63 17.67 27.93
CA THR A 583 40.05 17.99 26.56
C THR A 583 40.66 16.78 25.87
N THR A 584 41.59 16.05 26.50
CA THR A 584 42.19 14.84 25.90
C THR A 584 41.15 13.74 25.62
N CYS A 585 40.20 13.52 26.54
CA CYS A 585 39.11 12.55 26.33
C CYS A 585 38.21 12.96 25.16
N LEU A 586 37.89 14.25 25.05
CA LEU A 586 37.05 14.77 23.97
C LEU A 586 37.78 14.67 22.62
N GLN A 587 39.08 15.00 22.54
CA GLN A 587 39.88 14.80 21.32
C GLN A 587 39.91 13.34 20.91
N ARG A 588 40.12 12.44 21.88
CA ARG A 588 40.15 11.01 21.60
C ARG A 588 38.80 10.50 21.11
N SER A 589 37.69 11.04 21.61
CA SER A 589 36.34 10.65 21.17
C SER A 589 36.10 10.86 19.67
N LEU A 590 36.78 11.83 19.05
CA LEU A 590 36.67 12.11 17.62
C LEU A 590 37.28 10.97 16.76
N ALA A 591 38.23 10.22 17.31
CA ALA A 591 38.88 9.10 16.64
C ALA A 591 38.19 7.74 16.92
N GLU A 592 37.20 7.70 17.82
CA GLU A 592 36.45 6.49 18.15
C GLU A 592 35.12 6.41 17.37
N ASP A 593 34.55 5.21 17.26
CA ASP A 593 33.22 5.00 16.66
C ASP A 593 32.11 5.67 17.51
N THR A 594 31.11 6.25 16.86
CA THR A 594 29.89 6.77 17.51
C THR A 594 29.18 5.73 18.38
N ALA A 595 29.16 4.45 17.98
CA ALA A 595 28.60 3.37 18.80
C ALA A 595 29.36 3.18 20.12
N PHE A 596 30.69 3.37 20.10
CA PHE A 596 31.51 3.32 21.31
C PHE A 596 31.21 4.50 22.22
N ILE A 597 31.10 5.71 21.67
CA ILE A 597 30.77 6.92 22.44
C ILE A 597 29.38 6.83 23.07
N ARG A 598 28.40 6.27 22.36
CA ARG A 598 27.05 6.06 22.91
C ARG A 598 27.05 5.11 24.10
N ALA A 599 27.81 4.01 24.03
CA ALA A 599 27.97 3.07 25.13
C ALA A 599 28.76 3.69 26.30
N LEU A 600 29.76 4.52 26.02
CA LEU A 600 30.51 5.23 27.06
C LEU A 600 29.62 6.24 27.79
N ASN A 601 28.79 6.99 27.06
CA ASN A 601 27.79 7.89 27.63
C ASN A 601 26.81 7.18 28.56
N SER A 602 26.30 6.01 28.17
CA SER A 602 25.33 5.29 29.01
C SER A 602 25.93 4.84 30.34
N ILE A 603 27.23 4.53 30.37
CA ILE A 603 27.96 4.14 31.59
C ILE A 603 28.22 5.34 32.50
N LEU A 604 28.56 6.50 31.92
CA LEU A 604 29.00 7.69 32.67
C LEU A 604 27.85 8.55 33.26
N ILE A 605 26.60 8.31 32.87
CA ILE A 605 25.43 9.06 33.37
C ILE A 605 25.25 8.92 34.90
N THR A 606 25.63 7.78 35.47
CA THR A 606 25.62 7.57 36.91
C THR A 606 27.00 7.89 37.50
N CYS A 607 27.09 8.66 38.58
CA CYS A 607 28.31 8.81 39.39
C CYS A 607 28.18 7.95 40.65
N SER A 608 28.26 6.63 40.49
CA SER A 608 28.19 5.63 41.57
C SER A 608 29.45 4.75 41.61
N ASP A 609 29.66 4.05 42.72
CA ASP A 609 30.76 3.09 42.90
C ASP A 609 30.80 2.03 41.76
N THR A 610 29.64 1.67 41.19
CA THR A 610 29.51 0.68 40.10
C THR A 610 29.99 1.17 38.73
N VAL A 611 30.18 2.49 38.54
CA VAL A 611 30.56 3.05 37.23
C VAL A 611 32.00 2.74 36.88
N CYS A 612 32.89 2.71 37.88
CA CYS A 612 34.26 2.28 37.69
C CYS A 612 34.35 0.81 37.29
N VAL A 613 33.43 -0.04 37.78
CA VAL A 613 33.35 -1.45 37.39
C VAL A 613 32.85 -1.60 35.97
N ASN A 614 31.78 -0.88 35.61
CA ASN A 614 31.22 -0.92 34.28
C ASN A 614 32.22 -0.40 33.23
N LEU A 615 32.97 0.66 33.53
CA LEU A 615 34.05 1.16 32.67
C LEU A 615 35.20 0.15 32.54
N ALA A 616 35.62 -0.48 33.63
CA ALA A 616 36.65 -1.52 33.59
C ALA A 616 36.21 -2.72 32.74
N ASN A 617 34.96 -3.17 32.90
CA ASN A 617 34.38 -4.26 32.11
C ASN A 617 34.13 -3.87 30.65
N PHE A 618 33.95 -2.58 30.36
CA PHE A 618 33.83 -2.08 28.99
C PHE A 618 35.20 -1.98 28.29
N PHE A 619 36.25 -1.58 29.01
CA PHE A 619 37.61 -1.44 28.45
C PHE A 619 38.41 -2.74 28.45
N GLY A 620 38.24 -3.60 29.46
CA GLY A 620 39.01 -4.83 29.66
C GLY A 620 38.98 -5.79 28.47
N PRO A 621 37.81 -6.23 27.97
CA PRO A 621 37.70 -7.13 26.83
C PRO A 621 38.32 -6.56 25.54
N ARG A 622 38.30 -5.22 25.33
CA ARG A 622 38.89 -4.60 24.13
C ARG A 622 40.39 -4.82 24.05
N THR A 623 41.09 -4.89 25.19
CA THR A 623 42.54 -5.14 25.23
C THR A 623 42.93 -6.53 24.73
N LEU A 624 42.00 -7.49 24.67
CA LEU A 624 42.24 -8.85 24.15
C LEU A 624 42.24 -8.91 22.63
N HIS A 625 41.73 -7.88 21.96
CA HIS A 625 41.73 -7.79 20.51
C HIS A 625 43.00 -7.04 20.07
N ALA A 626 43.92 -7.73 19.39
CA ALA A 626 45.24 -7.20 19.00
C ALA A 626 45.20 -5.91 18.15
N ARG A 627 44.03 -5.52 17.63
CA ARG A 627 43.80 -4.29 16.86
C ARG A 627 43.32 -3.10 17.69
N PHE A 628 42.97 -3.29 18.96
CA PHE A 628 42.36 -2.26 19.80
C PHE A 628 43.12 -2.14 21.14
N GLN A 629 44.10 -1.24 21.18
CA GLN A 629 44.66 -0.80 22.46
C GLN A 629 43.74 0.26 23.07
N VAL A 630 43.41 0.10 24.35
CA VAL A 630 42.70 1.14 25.10
C VAL A 630 43.64 2.33 25.23
N ASP A 631 43.19 3.47 24.70
CA ASP A 631 43.95 4.73 24.72
C ASP A 631 44.21 5.22 26.15
N GLU A 632 45.34 5.90 26.37
CA GLU A 632 45.72 6.43 27.69
C GLU A 632 44.72 7.46 28.21
N ALA A 633 44.00 8.18 27.33
CA ALA A 633 42.93 9.09 27.72
C ALA A 633 41.84 8.36 28.54
N TRP A 634 41.41 7.18 28.07
CA TRP A 634 40.37 6.38 28.71
C TRP A 634 40.85 5.75 30.03
N LYS A 635 42.12 5.31 30.07
CA LYS A 635 42.75 4.82 31.30
C LYS A 635 42.84 5.90 32.36
N THR A 636 43.24 7.10 31.96
CA THR A 636 43.37 8.25 32.85
C THR A 636 42.01 8.73 33.36
N LEU A 637 40.98 8.69 32.51
CA LEU A 637 39.59 8.97 32.90
C LEU A 637 39.09 7.99 33.96
N LEU A 638 39.24 6.68 33.72
CA LEU A 638 38.86 5.65 34.69
C LEU A 638 39.64 5.82 36.01
N LEU A 639 40.95 6.04 35.93
CA LEU A 639 41.78 6.26 37.11
C LEU A 639 41.38 7.52 37.89
N HIS A 640 41.04 8.60 37.18
CA HIS A 640 40.54 9.83 37.79
C HIS A 640 39.24 9.56 38.54
N MET A 641 38.27 8.91 37.90
CA MET A 641 36.99 8.57 38.53
C MET A 641 37.17 7.69 39.78
N MET A 642 38.05 6.70 39.71
CA MET A 642 38.35 5.84 40.87
C MET A 642 39.00 6.61 42.03
N LYS A 643 39.80 7.66 41.75
CA LYS A 643 40.44 8.51 42.77
C LYS A 643 39.49 9.52 43.41
N GLN A 644 38.42 9.91 42.71
CA GLN A 644 37.42 10.85 43.24
C GLN A 644 36.40 10.18 44.17
N LEU A 645 36.29 8.86 44.15
CA LEU A 645 35.38 8.13 45.03
C LEU A 645 35.96 8.00 46.46
N PRO A 646 35.11 7.94 47.51
CA PRO A 646 35.55 7.83 48.90
C PRO A 646 36.47 6.62 49.14
N SER A 647 37.47 6.79 49.99
CA SER A 647 38.41 5.72 50.38
C SER A 647 37.68 4.43 50.78
N GLY A 648 38.19 3.28 50.37
CA GLY A 648 37.52 1.99 50.57
C GLY A 648 36.52 1.60 49.48
N MET A 649 36.52 2.30 48.34
CA MET A 649 35.67 1.96 47.18
C MET A 649 35.85 0.51 46.71
N PRO A 650 37.08 -0.02 46.57
CA PRO A 650 37.27 -1.42 46.19
C PRO A 650 36.57 -2.41 47.12
N GLU A 651 36.60 -2.16 48.43
CA GLU A 651 35.94 -2.98 49.45
C GLU A 651 34.41 -2.86 49.39
N ARG A 652 33.87 -1.66 49.15
CA ARG A 652 32.43 -1.43 49.00
C ARG A 652 31.89 -2.10 47.74
N VAL A 653 32.62 -1.96 46.62
CA VAL A 653 32.28 -2.60 45.35
C VAL A 653 32.34 -4.12 45.48
N ALA A 654 33.41 -4.66 46.07
CA ALA A 654 33.54 -6.10 46.31
C ALA A 654 32.43 -6.65 47.23
N ALA A 655 31.96 -5.88 48.22
CA ALA A 655 30.85 -6.29 49.08
C ALA A 655 29.49 -6.39 48.35
N THR A 656 29.35 -5.73 47.20
CA THR A 656 28.13 -5.72 46.38
C THR A 656 28.15 -6.73 45.23
N MET A 657 29.28 -7.40 45.00
CA MET A 657 29.48 -8.30 43.86
C MET A 657 29.66 -9.74 44.32
N ASP A 658 29.26 -10.68 43.48
CA ASP A 658 29.63 -12.08 43.70
C ASP A 658 31.12 -12.30 43.39
N PHE A 659 31.65 -13.45 43.83
CA PHE A 659 33.06 -13.79 43.66
C PHE A 659 33.51 -13.83 42.19
N THR A 660 32.62 -14.25 41.29
CA THR A 660 32.92 -14.36 39.84
C THR A 660 33.02 -12.97 39.21
N GLN A 661 32.09 -12.08 39.53
CA GLN A 661 32.07 -10.69 39.08
C GLN A 661 33.27 -9.91 39.62
N GLN A 662 33.65 -10.15 40.87
CA GLN A 662 34.84 -9.55 41.46
C GLN A 662 36.12 -10.01 40.73
N GLN A 663 36.25 -11.31 40.45
CA GLN A 663 37.40 -11.84 39.70
C GLN A 663 37.47 -11.26 38.29
N GLU A 664 36.34 -11.19 37.59
CA GLU A 664 36.26 -10.61 36.25
C GLU A 664 36.65 -9.12 36.24
N TRP A 665 36.16 -8.36 37.21
CA TRP A 665 36.52 -6.95 37.36
C TRP A 665 38.02 -6.76 37.63
N GLU A 666 38.61 -7.55 38.52
CA GLU A 666 40.05 -7.52 38.81
C GLU A 666 40.89 -7.89 37.57
N GLU A 667 40.48 -8.92 36.82
CA GLU A 667 41.13 -9.29 35.56
C GLU A 667 41.03 -8.18 34.52
N ASN A 668 39.87 -7.53 34.40
CA ASN A 668 39.66 -6.43 33.47
C ASN A 668 40.49 -5.19 33.85
N LEU A 669 40.62 -4.85 35.14
CA LEU A 669 41.53 -3.79 35.58
C LEU A 669 42.99 -4.14 35.28
N LYS A 670 43.40 -5.39 35.51
CA LYS A 670 44.75 -5.87 35.16
C LYS A 670 45.02 -5.79 33.66
N ARG A 671 44.01 -6.10 32.83
CA ARG A 671 44.06 -5.96 31.37
C ARG A 671 44.22 -4.50 30.94
N VAL A 672 43.46 -3.58 31.55
CA VAL A 672 43.47 -2.14 31.20
C VAL A 672 44.76 -1.45 31.65
N PHE A 673 45.25 -1.73 32.86
CA PHE A 673 46.38 -1.01 33.48
C PHE A 673 47.70 -1.80 33.55
N GLY A 674 47.73 -3.06 33.10
CA GLY A 674 48.93 -3.90 33.15
C GLY A 674 49.41 -4.14 34.59
N SER A 675 50.70 -4.01 34.89
CA SER A 675 51.24 -4.12 36.25
C SER A 675 50.98 -2.89 37.14
N ARG A 676 50.50 -1.77 36.57
CA ARG A 676 50.28 -0.50 37.29
C ARG A 676 49.03 -0.49 38.18
N HIS A 677 48.17 -1.51 38.10
CA HIS A 677 46.97 -1.62 38.96
C HIS A 677 47.29 -1.89 40.45
N LEU A 678 48.56 -2.20 40.80
CA LEU A 678 48.99 -2.62 42.14
C LEU A 678 49.93 -1.64 42.87
N ASP A 679 50.15 -0.43 42.35
CA ASP A 679 51.22 0.46 42.84
C ASP A 679 50.81 1.31 44.07
N PRO A 680 51.34 1.07 45.29
CA PRO A 680 50.88 1.72 46.51
C PRO A 680 51.29 3.21 46.64
N HIS A 681 52.20 3.72 45.82
CA HIS A 681 52.65 5.12 45.88
C HIS A 681 52.15 5.98 44.69
N GLY A 682 51.37 5.39 43.77
CA GLY A 682 50.77 6.11 42.63
C GLY A 682 49.45 5.56 42.07
N GLY A 683 48.95 4.40 42.54
CA GLY A 683 47.85 3.67 41.90
C GLY A 683 46.88 2.94 42.86
N MET A 684 45.60 3.25 42.72
CA MET A 684 44.38 2.45 42.97
C MET A 684 44.17 1.60 44.25
N GLY A 685 45.10 1.51 45.20
CA GLY A 685 44.84 0.98 46.53
C GLY A 685 44.58 -0.54 46.66
N PHE A 686 44.73 -1.34 45.59
CA PHE A 686 44.66 -2.80 45.67
C PHE A 686 45.93 -3.36 46.35
N THR A 687 46.04 -3.24 47.66
CA THR A 687 47.12 -3.91 48.39
C THR A 687 46.82 -5.40 48.51
N THR A 688 47.84 -6.25 48.31
CA THR A 688 47.76 -7.71 48.53
C THR A 688 47.28 -8.12 49.93
N LYS A 689 47.19 -7.19 50.89
CA LYS A 689 46.63 -7.42 52.23
C LYS A 689 45.10 -7.49 52.26
N SER A 690 44.37 -6.85 51.34
CA SER A 690 42.90 -7.02 51.23
C SER A 690 42.51 -8.41 50.70
N ARG A 691 43.41 -9.07 49.95
CA ARG A 691 43.23 -10.47 49.48
C ARG A 691 43.16 -11.51 50.60
N GLY A 692 43.66 -11.19 51.79
CA GLY A 692 43.69 -12.12 52.93
C GLY A 692 42.41 -12.15 53.76
N VAL A 693 41.65 -11.04 53.80
CA VAL A 693 40.51 -10.89 54.73
C VAL A 693 39.23 -11.52 54.18
N THR A 694 39.01 -11.50 52.86
CA THR A 694 37.83 -12.12 52.23
C THR A 694 37.93 -13.65 52.16
N ARG A 695 39.15 -14.20 52.13
CA ARG A 695 39.37 -15.66 52.09
C ARG A 695 39.01 -16.35 53.42
N VAL A 696 39.02 -15.63 54.54
CA VAL A 696 38.70 -16.16 55.87
C VAL A 696 37.18 -16.14 56.16
N LYS A 697 36.39 -15.27 55.52
CA LYS A 697 34.93 -15.24 55.73
C LYS A 697 34.13 -16.27 54.93
N SER A 698 34.67 -16.86 53.85
CA SER A 698 33.96 -17.86 53.04
C SER A 698 34.37 -19.32 53.30
N THR A 699 35.36 -19.57 54.16
CA THR A 699 35.85 -20.95 54.44
C THR A 699 35.68 -21.42 55.89
N GLY A 700 34.99 -20.65 56.74
CA GLY A 700 34.68 -21.04 58.11
C GLY A 700 33.17 -21.04 58.40
N GLY A 701 32.51 -22.19 58.25
CA GLY A 701 31.10 -22.34 58.63
C GLY A 701 30.44 -23.64 58.20
N ARG A 702 31.08 -24.79 58.49
CA ARG A 702 30.43 -26.11 58.40
C ARG A 702 29.66 -26.37 59.69
N GLN A 703 28.37 -26.71 59.52
CA GLN A 703 27.53 -27.53 60.41
C GLN A 703 27.34 -27.10 61.88
N GLN A 704 26.13 -26.62 62.17
CA GLN A 704 25.38 -27.22 63.28
C GLN A 704 23.88 -27.23 62.98
N GLN A 705 23.34 -28.44 63.02
CA GLN A 705 21.93 -28.81 62.90
C GLN A 705 21.13 -28.38 64.13
N CYS A 706 19.82 -28.18 63.90
CA CYS A 706 18.71 -28.58 64.76
C CYS A 706 18.60 -27.94 66.17
N LEU A 707 17.58 -27.09 66.36
CA LEU A 707 16.32 -27.38 67.08
C LEU A 707 15.69 -26.10 67.67
N VAL A 708 14.41 -25.91 67.32
CA VAL A 708 13.27 -25.53 68.15
C VAL A 708 13.57 -24.85 69.49
N SER A 709 13.04 -23.63 69.68
CA SER A 709 12.01 -23.30 70.68
C SER A 709 11.75 -21.79 70.71
N VAL A 710 10.51 -21.40 70.43
CA VAL A 710 9.80 -20.20 70.95
C VAL A 710 9.79 -20.32 72.50
N PRO A 711 9.87 -19.26 73.32
CA PRO A 711 9.28 -17.92 73.14
C PRO A 711 10.24 -16.73 73.08
#